data_AF-A0A2G1NXG3-F1
#
_entry.id   AF-A0A2G1NXG3-F1
#
_cell.length_a   1.000
_cell.length_b   1.000
_cell.length_c   1.000
_cell.angle_alpha   90.00
_cell.angle_beta   90.00
_cell.angle_gamma   90.00
#
_symmetry.space_group_name_H-M   'P 1'
#
loop_
_entity.id
_entity.type
_entity.pdbx_description
1 polymer ?
#
loop_
_entity_poly.entity_id
_entity_poly.type
_entity_poly.pdbx_seq_one_letter_code
_entity_poly.pdbx_strand_id
1 'polypeptide(L)'
;MRRILSASVFAVILLLATMFAPANAFDFIKGVDYSLHMPGENCSEFGKANYSQDFEWMKQANINTIRTYDWIPEEILANAAEYEIKVIEGIWIHTDGNFSDETFKNECKNHIAEVINRDKDKPCIIGWCIGNELNENAVEKVGKEETEKFLEELYNYAKSLDSNQNHFVTHANWPPLDSLDLSFFDVISFNVYSYWPPKVVSSGYYGYLCYLKSKYPDKPILITEFGYSTSPNGSGNCGYGRNSEEEQADCIKQRWNDIVRVGCLGGIVFEWNDEWWKNNCTGDDKNSHNLNDPEEWFGVIAVNGTDPDNYTLRKKQAYYAIKERFGEEYPTKADLTSPVIDDFEDADMSDWFAISTPNASISLSSSNNSKVGNYSMKIAYNINEYDKNWCLVYRQVNRWVNYDNVSLWVYGDNSGNTLEIKLEEDYGEERWVYAPIINWSGWKKLEIPISSFSAEEIANGIFDKSKIKRFTLAISGANPSNSTIYVDDITLNLSDMSDDDFLDMVEHATFNYFWNEANQSNGLIRDRSTPDSPCSIAAVGFGLSAICIAESRGWVNRRDASDRILTTLETFDDLYNKEGFYYHWINMSTGEREWSCEVSSIDTALLMAGILHAGVHFKENESIRELSKELYERVNWRWMLNGTDTIAMKWTPEDGLSPDYWYGYNEAMILYLLAVGSPTHPVPDPKRSWDAWASTYGKGCGRMIDDFEDADLSDWHPFTNSSASISISPSNRSKIGDYSMKIDYHIEYNTGGEQCGIYMDKNTWANYGNVSLWVYGDNSGNTLRIKLEESRVGEHWIYESPLNWTDWKQFDIPLSSFKVWEQTRKDGILDMTKVNRFTVVILGANTSDSTIYVDDFKLPCNSSNCSNGEDFIYCWTGSLFTYQYSHCWVDFRNRHDAYADYWQNSINAVKENRLFCIDESDVYATYGDKCWGLTACDGPCGYTGYGSCPAYYHDGTIAPTGAGGSVALAPDIAIPALRYMYKAYGGRIWGKYGFKDAFNLDTNLYLDGYQPWWDEDYIAIDEGAIILMIENHRSGSVWDEFMQNENIKKAMDAAGFMERGDVNSDHAHDKDDILALINHVGNPAVHPIHEWAGDVNCDGSVNMGDGILLLNHVGDPDRYGLGLRSKCICWV
;
A
#
# COMPACT_ATOMS: atom_id res chain seq x y z
N MET A 1 -33.32 23.32 54.56
CA MET A 1 -34.33 22.42 53.95
C MET A 1 -33.87 22.20 52.51
N ARG A 2 -33.22 21.07 52.18
CA ARG A 2 -33.87 19.90 51.52
C ARG A 2 -34.81 20.41 50.41
N ARG A 3 -34.52 20.29 49.11
CA ARG A 3 -34.44 19.04 48.32
C ARG A 3 -34.31 19.43 46.82
N ILE A 4 -33.67 18.54 46.06
CA ILE A 4 -33.72 18.39 44.59
C ILE A 4 -32.83 19.34 43.79
N LEU A 5 -31.58 18.92 43.55
CA LEU A 5 -30.94 19.03 42.24
C LEU A 5 -30.53 17.61 41.84
N SER A 6 -31.05 17.15 40.71
CA SER A 6 -31.08 15.77 40.23
C SER A 6 -29.77 15.35 39.57
N ALA A 7 -29.57 14.03 39.51
CA ALA A 7 -28.42 13.29 38.97
C ALA A 7 -27.93 13.71 37.57
N SER A 8 -28.69 14.53 36.84
CA SER A 8 -28.35 15.06 35.52
C SER A 8 -27.12 15.97 35.52
N VAL A 9 -26.89 16.75 36.58
CA VAL A 9 -25.70 17.63 36.66
C VAL A 9 -24.45 16.84 37.02
N PHE A 10 -24.57 15.78 37.81
CA PHE A 10 -23.46 14.87 38.11
C PHE A 10 -23.10 14.00 36.90
N ALA A 11 -24.09 13.59 36.11
CA ALA A 11 -23.87 12.87 34.85
C ALA A 11 -23.26 13.77 33.77
N VAL A 12 -23.59 15.06 33.71
CA VAL A 12 -22.96 16.00 32.77
C VAL A 12 -21.55 16.39 33.22
N ILE A 13 -21.28 16.48 34.53
CA ILE A 13 -19.91 16.67 35.02
C ILE A 13 -19.08 15.39 34.88
N LEU A 14 -19.66 14.19 35.04
CA LEU A 14 -18.97 12.95 34.70
C LEU A 14 -18.78 12.80 33.18
N LEU A 15 -19.77 13.16 32.34
CA LEU A 15 -19.62 13.13 30.88
C LEU A 15 -18.56 14.12 30.40
N LEU A 16 -18.50 15.32 30.99
CA LEU A 16 -17.46 16.29 30.69
C LEU A 16 -16.10 15.86 31.29
N ALA A 17 -16.07 15.17 32.43
CA ALA A 17 -14.84 14.59 32.98
C ALA A 17 -14.36 13.35 32.20
N THR A 18 -15.25 12.58 31.55
CA THR A 18 -14.88 11.47 30.66
C THR A 18 -14.65 11.90 29.22
N MET A 19 -15.18 13.05 28.80
CA MET A 19 -14.82 13.71 27.52
C MET A 19 -13.49 14.49 27.63
N PHE A 20 -12.97 14.70 28.84
CA PHE A 20 -11.69 15.36 29.11
C PHE A 20 -10.76 14.53 30.04
N ALA A 21 -10.92 13.22 30.09
CA ALA A 21 -9.94 12.26 30.66
C ALA A 21 -9.74 11.14 29.64
N PRO A 22 -8.51 10.69 29.40
CA PRO A 22 -7.97 10.83 28.07
C PRO A 22 -8.08 9.53 27.27
N ALA A 23 -8.67 9.61 26.07
CA ALA A 23 -8.16 8.86 24.92
C ALA A 23 -6.88 9.51 24.34
N ASN A 24 -6.31 10.51 25.05
CA ASN A 24 -5.02 11.19 24.84
C ASN A 24 -4.13 11.04 26.09
N ALA A 25 -3.88 9.82 26.60
CA ALA A 25 -3.21 9.67 27.91
C ALA A 25 -1.68 9.63 27.82
N PHE A 26 -1.12 9.57 26.62
CA PHE A 26 0.29 9.83 26.38
C PHE A 26 0.40 10.87 25.29
N ASP A 27 1.05 11.99 25.60
CA ASP A 27 1.69 12.77 24.53
C ASP A 27 2.67 11.83 23.82
N PHE A 28 2.71 11.88 22.48
CA PHE A 28 3.65 11.08 21.69
C PHE A 28 5.06 11.14 22.29
N ILE A 29 5.66 10.00 22.60
CA ILE A 29 6.92 9.94 23.36
C ILE A 29 8.06 10.43 22.45
N LYS A 30 8.56 11.63 22.76
CA LYS A 30 9.72 12.32 22.18
C LYS A 30 10.91 12.08 23.12
N GLY A 31 11.48 10.89 23.03
CA GLY A 31 12.38 10.33 24.04
C GLY A 31 13.87 10.39 23.71
N VAL A 32 14.69 10.42 24.77
CA VAL A 32 16.13 10.12 24.71
C VAL A 32 16.53 9.30 25.93
N ASP A 33 17.45 8.35 25.77
CA ASP A 33 18.03 7.66 26.90
C ASP A 33 19.03 8.57 27.61
N TYR A 34 18.96 8.57 28.93
CA TYR A 34 19.76 9.43 29.79
C TYR A 34 20.60 8.58 30.74
N SER A 35 21.91 8.58 30.51
CA SER A 35 22.87 7.92 31.37
C SER A 35 23.33 8.80 32.52
N LEU A 36 23.63 8.16 33.64
CA LEU A 36 23.92 8.78 34.92
C LEU A 36 25.39 9.14 35.12
N HIS A 37 26.24 8.78 34.16
CA HIS A 37 27.67 8.78 34.36
C HIS A 37 28.38 9.52 33.24
N MET A 38 29.09 10.55 33.64
CA MET A 38 30.01 11.30 32.78
C MET A 38 31.39 10.66 32.82
N PRO A 39 32.27 11.01 31.87
CA PRO A 39 33.63 10.49 31.91
C PRO A 39 34.34 10.75 33.25
N GLY A 40 35.05 9.74 33.76
CA GLY A 40 35.72 9.79 35.07
C GLY A 40 34.83 9.45 36.26
N GLU A 41 33.54 9.18 36.06
CA GLU A 41 32.64 8.70 37.10
C GLU A 41 32.61 7.16 37.13
N ASN A 42 32.44 6.59 38.31
CA ASN A 42 32.23 5.15 38.45
C ASN A 42 30.72 4.84 38.54
N CYS A 43 30.36 3.58 38.30
CA CYS A 43 28.98 3.06 38.33
C CYS A 43 28.26 3.21 39.71
N SER A 44 28.88 3.85 40.71
CA SER A 44 28.38 4.08 42.07
C SER A 44 28.56 5.52 42.58
N GLU A 45 29.15 6.43 41.79
CA GLU A 45 29.40 7.83 42.14
C GLU A 45 28.59 8.72 41.20
N PHE A 46 27.70 9.53 41.77
CA PHE A 46 26.92 10.55 41.07
C PHE A 46 27.46 11.93 41.50
N GLY A 47 27.94 12.80 40.60
CA GLY A 47 28.26 14.16 41.06
C GLY A 47 29.06 15.13 40.18
N LYS A 48 29.46 14.79 38.94
CA LYS A 48 30.21 15.68 38.04
C LYS A 48 29.36 16.29 36.92
N ALA A 49 28.18 15.74 36.62
CA ALA A 49 27.32 16.23 35.55
C ALA A 49 26.54 17.51 35.95
N ASN A 50 26.33 18.41 34.98
CA ASN A 50 25.47 19.59 35.16
C ASN A 50 24.05 19.30 34.65
N TYR A 51 23.29 18.53 35.43
CA TYR A 51 21.98 18.02 35.05
C TYR A 51 21.01 19.13 34.57
N SER A 52 20.96 20.29 35.22
CA SER A 52 20.03 21.36 34.82
C SER A 52 20.29 21.90 33.40
N GLN A 53 21.54 21.89 32.92
CA GLN A 53 21.87 22.29 31.55
C GLN A 53 21.32 21.30 30.52
N ASP A 54 21.41 20.00 30.81
CA ASP A 54 20.91 18.94 29.92
C ASP A 54 19.39 19.06 29.77
N PHE A 55 18.65 19.16 30.88
CA PHE A 55 17.19 19.28 30.85
C PHE A 55 16.72 20.59 30.16
N GLU A 56 17.45 21.69 30.32
CA GLU A 56 17.19 22.93 29.56
C GLU A 56 17.34 22.70 28.06
N TRP A 57 18.42 22.03 27.63
CA TRP A 57 18.66 21.74 26.23
C TRP A 57 17.66 20.74 25.65
N MET A 58 17.24 19.73 26.41
CA MET A 58 16.18 18.80 26.05
C MET A 58 14.86 19.52 25.80
N LYS A 59 14.45 20.41 26.72
CA LYS A 59 13.23 21.22 26.55
C LYS A 59 13.31 22.11 25.31
N GLN A 60 14.47 22.72 25.03
CA GLN A 60 14.69 23.51 23.82
C GLN A 60 14.64 22.69 22.52
N ALA A 61 14.84 21.37 22.59
CA ALA A 61 14.74 20.44 21.47
C ALA A 61 13.36 19.76 21.38
N ASN A 62 12.37 20.21 22.16
CA ASN A 62 11.03 19.62 22.24
C ASN A 62 11.02 18.14 22.68
N ILE A 63 12.07 17.69 23.39
CA ILE A 63 12.09 16.38 24.06
C ILE A 63 11.14 16.46 25.26
N ASN A 64 10.27 15.45 25.39
CA ASN A 64 9.27 15.39 26.46
C ASN A 64 9.48 14.22 27.41
N THR A 65 10.37 13.28 27.10
CA THR A 65 10.56 12.05 27.88
C THR A 65 12.03 11.66 27.94
N ILE A 66 12.47 11.13 29.08
CA ILE A 66 13.73 10.40 29.20
C ILE A 66 13.47 8.96 29.63
N ARG A 67 14.33 8.05 29.17
CA ARG A 67 14.41 6.67 29.66
C ARG A 67 15.78 6.43 30.28
N THR A 68 15.87 5.53 31.25
CA THR A 68 17.11 5.21 31.95
C THR A 68 17.33 3.70 31.96
N TYR A 69 18.58 3.25 32.09
CA TYR A 69 18.92 1.81 32.13
C TYR A 69 18.68 1.18 33.51
N ASP A 70 18.80 1.98 34.57
CA ASP A 70 18.49 1.61 35.95
C ASP A 70 17.90 2.82 36.69
N TRP A 71 17.60 2.62 37.97
CA TRP A 71 17.01 3.63 38.83
C TRP A 71 17.86 4.91 38.91
N ILE A 72 17.20 6.07 39.06
CA ILE A 72 17.90 7.36 39.04
C ILE A 72 17.82 8.13 40.37
N PRO A 73 18.83 8.96 40.72
CA PRO A 73 18.79 9.78 41.93
C PRO A 73 17.67 10.83 41.95
N GLU A 74 17.22 11.21 43.15
CA GLU A 74 16.19 12.23 43.41
C GLU A 74 16.45 13.56 42.68
N GLU A 75 17.72 13.96 42.55
CA GLU A 75 18.10 15.22 41.90
C GLU A 75 17.72 15.27 40.42
N ILE A 76 17.80 14.14 39.71
CA ILE A 76 17.44 14.05 38.30
C ILE A 76 15.92 14.01 38.14
N LEU A 77 15.23 13.29 39.02
CA LEU A 77 13.76 13.30 39.07
C LEU A 77 13.21 14.72 39.36
N ALA A 78 13.91 15.49 40.20
CA ALA A 78 13.57 16.88 40.48
C ALA A 78 13.76 17.78 39.25
N ASN A 79 14.86 17.63 38.50
CA ASN A 79 15.06 18.35 37.24
C ASN A 79 14.00 17.95 36.20
N ALA A 80 13.72 16.65 36.04
CA ALA A 80 12.67 16.17 35.14
C ALA A 80 11.32 16.81 35.45
N ALA A 81 10.94 16.87 36.74
CA ALA A 81 9.73 17.55 37.17
C ALA A 81 9.76 19.07 36.92
N GLU A 82 10.89 19.74 37.15
CA GLU A 82 11.04 21.19 36.94
C GLU A 82 10.89 21.60 35.47
N TYR A 83 11.46 20.81 34.55
CA TYR A 83 11.39 21.07 33.11
C TYR A 83 10.18 20.40 32.42
N GLU A 84 9.31 19.74 33.21
CA GLU A 84 8.14 19.00 32.75
C GLU A 84 8.48 17.88 31.74
N ILE A 85 9.62 17.22 31.94
CA ILE A 85 10.06 16.06 31.19
C ILE A 85 9.60 14.80 31.94
N LYS A 86 8.98 13.88 31.21
CA LYS A 86 8.50 12.60 31.71
C LYS A 86 9.64 11.58 31.81
N VAL A 87 9.48 10.58 32.67
CA VAL A 87 10.52 9.59 32.98
C VAL A 87 9.93 8.18 32.85
N ILE A 88 10.60 7.37 32.04
CA ILE A 88 10.44 5.91 32.01
C ILE A 88 11.64 5.34 32.78
N GLU A 89 11.43 5.00 34.04
CA GLU A 89 12.53 4.59 34.90
C GLU A 89 12.89 3.12 34.66
N GLY A 90 14.16 2.89 34.32
CA GLY A 90 14.73 1.56 34.16
C GLY A 90 14.88 0.85 35.49
N ILE A 91 14.68 -0.46 35.48
CA ILE A 91 14.96 -1.34 36.60
C ILE A 91 15.86 -2.45 36.06
N TRP A 92 17.16 -2.39 36.38
CA TRP A 92 18.13 -3.31 35.82
C TRP A 92 17.88 -4.76 36.27
N ILE A 93 18.03 -5.69 35.34
CA ILE A 93 18.04 -7.13 35.59
C ILE A 93 19.27 -7.71 34.92
N HIS A 94 20.00 -8.59 35.61
CA HIS A 94 21.13 -9.30 35.01
C HIS A 94 20.67 -10.14 33.81
N THR A 95 21.14 -9.77 32.62
CA THR A 95 20.68 -10.31 31.33
C THR A 95 21.05 -11.78 31.13
N ASP A 96 22.07 -12.28 31.84
CA ASP A 96 22.55 -13.66 31.81
C ASP A 96 22.12 -14.51 33.02
N GLY A 97 21.19 -14.00 33.83
CA GLY A 97 20.67 -14.68 35.01
C GLY A 97 19.96 -16.00 34.69
N ASN A 98 19.85 -16.88 35.70
CA ASN A 98 19.04 -18.08 35.57
C ASN A 98 17.57 -17.76 35.88
N PHE A 99 16.76 -17.53 34.85
CA PHE A 99 15.36 -17.10 34.98
C PHE A 99 14.45 -18.14 35.66
N SER A 100 14.90 -19.40 35.78
CA SER A 100 14.21 -20.47 36.51
C SER A 100 14.59 -20.55 38.00
N ASP A 101 15.63 -19.84 38.45
CA ASP A 101 16.12 -19.89 39.82
C ASP A 101 15.31 -18.96 40.75
N GLU A 102 14.68 -19.53 41.76
CA GLU A 102 13.85 -18.78 42.71
C GLU A 102 14.64 -17.76 43.54
N THR A 103 15.95 -17.95 43.77
CA THR A 103 16.76 -16.94 44.46
C THR A 103 16.92 -15.71 43.57
N PHE A 104 17.28 -15.93 42.30
CA PHE A 104 17.42 -14.88 41.31
C PHE A 104 16.11 -14.11 41.08
N LYS A 105 14.97 -14.81 40.98
CA LYS A 105 13.65 -14.19 40.90
C LYS A 105 13.36 -13.28 42.08
N ASN A 106 13.66 -13.74 43.29
CA ASN A 106 13.45 -12.95 44.51
C ASN A 106 14.38 -11.75 44.58
N GLU A 107 15.62 -11.85 44.09
CA GLU A 107 16.54 -10.72 43.95
C GLU A 107 15.97 -9.65 43.00
N CYS A 108 15.47 -10.05 41.83
CA CYS A 108 14.82 -9.15 40.87
C CYS A 108 13.59 -8.46 41.48
N LYS A 109 12.72 -9.21 42.17
CA LYS A 109 11.55 -8.66 42.86
C LYS A 109 11.94 -7.68 43.96
N ASN A 110 12.99 -7.96 44.73
CA ASN A 110 13.46 -7.03 45.75
C ASN A 110 13.91 -5.71 45.11
N HIS A 111 14.66 -5.75 44.01
CA HIS A 111 15.08 -4.54 43.28
C HIS A 111 13.89 -3.75 42.73
N ILE A 112 12.93 -4.43 42.08
CA ILE A 112 11.67 -3.82 41.62
C ILE A 112 10.92 -3.14 42.78
N ALA A 113 10.85 -3.79 43.94
CA ALA A 113 10.19 -3.23 45.11
C ALA A 113 10.92 -2.01 45.68
N GLU A 114 12.24 -2.01 45.65
CA GLU A 114 13.04 -0.87 46.11
C GLU A 114 12.81 0.37 45.25
N VAL A 115 12.83 0.22 43.92
CA VAL A 115 12.65 1.33 42.97
C VAL A 115 11.20 1.85 42.98
N ILE A 116 10.21 0.96 42.75
CA ILE A 116 8.81 1.39 42.62
C ILE A 116 8.30 2.02 43.92
N ASN A 117 8.61 1.47 45.09
CA ASN A 117 8.14 2.08 46.35
C ASN A 117 8.79 3.42 46.65
N ARG A 118 9.97 3.69 46.09
CA ARG A 118 10.65 4.97 46.23
C ARG A 118 9.99 6.05 45.37
N ASP A 119 9.68 5.74 44.11
CA ASP A 119 9.38 6.77 43.10
C ASP A 119 7.95 6.78 42.54
N LYS A 120 7.11 5.79 42.83
CA LYS A 120 5.73 5.73 42.26
C LYS A 120 4.84 6.95 42.54
N ASP A 121 5.17 7.76 43.54
CA ASP A 121 4.40 8.96 43.87
C ASP A 121 4.95 10.23 43.17
N LYS A 122 5.98 10.10 42.32
CA LYS A 122 6.60 11.22 41.61
C LYS A 122 5.84 11.55 40.31
N PRO A 123 5.45 12.81 40.08
CA PRO A 123 4.59 13.20 38.96
C PRO A 123 5.26 13.16 37.58
N CYS A 124 6.59 13.07 37.52
CA CYS A 124 7.35 12.92 36.29
C CYS A 124 7.44 11.47 35.82
N ILE A 125 7.25 10.47 36.69
CA ILE A 125 7.26 9.06 36.31
C ILE A 125 6.00 8.75 35.50
N ILE A 126 6.17 8.07 34.36
CA ILE A 126 5.05 7.61 33.51
C ILE A 126 5.05 6.10 33.31
N GLY A 127 6.19 5.43 33.52
CA GLY A 127 6.29 3.98 33.36
C GLY A 127 7.58 3.38 33.93
N TRP A 128 7.57 2.05 34.04
CA TRP A 128 8.66 1.23 34.55
C TRP A 128 9.18 0.30 33.44
N CYS A 129 10.47 0.36 33.13
CA CYS A 129 11.11 -0.53 32.16
C CYS A 129 11.90 -1.62 32.87
N ILE A 130 11.36 -2.83 32.95
CA ILE A 130 11.92 -3.95 33.70
C ILE A 130 12.91 -4.69 32.79
N GLY A 131 14.22 -4.51 32.99
CA GLY A 131 15.27 -5.12 32.19
C GLY A 131 15.47 -4.50 30.80
N ASN A 132 16.61 -4.84 30.19
CA ASN A 132 17.03 -4.42 28.85
C ASN A 132 17.78 -5.58 28.17
N GLU A 133 17.33 -6.01 27.00
CA GLU A 133 17.98 -7.02 26.14
C GLU A 133 18.47 -8.28 26.87
N LEU A 134 17.56 -9.19 27.23
CA LEU A 134 17.97 -10.47 27.83
C LEU A 134 18.96 -11.22 26.92
N ASN A 135 19.90 -11.94 27.54
CA ASN A 135 20.92 -12.67 26.80
C ASN A 135 20.31 -13.90 26.10
N GLU A 136 20.47 -14.01 24.78
CA GLU A 136 19.94 -15.13 23.98
C GLU A 136 20.33 -16.49 24.52
N ASN A 137 21.59 -16.68 24.95
CA ASN A 137 22.04 -17.97 25.48
C ASN A 137 21.41 -18.30 26.83
N ALA A 138 21.04 -17.31 27.64
CA ALA A 138 20.34 -17.53 28.89
C ALA A 138 18.88 -17.94 28.63
N VAL A 139 18.22 -17.25 27.69
CA VAL A 139 16.86 -17.59 27.23
C VAL A 139 16.82 -18.99 26.60
N GLU A 140 17.80 -19.34 25.75
CA GLU A 140 17.86 -20.67 25.13
C GLU A 140 18.09 -21.78 26.16
N LYS A 141 18.96 -21.55 27.16
CA LYS A 141 19.22 -22.53 28.24
C LYS A 141 18.01 -22.78 29.13
N VAL A 142 17.25 -21.73 29.44
CA VAL A 142 16.08 -21.82 30.34
C VAL A 142 14.82 -22.25 29.57
N GLY A 143 14.74 -21.87 28.30
CA GLY A 143 13.58 -22.05 27.44
C GLY A 143 12.70 -20.82 27.38
N LYS A 144 12.04 -20.64 26.22
CA LYS A 144 11.14 -19.53 25.91
C LYS A 144 10.02 -19.38 26.95
N GLU A 145 9.26 -20.45 27.18
CA GLU A 145 8.10 -20.44 28.11
C GLU A 145 8.48 -20.07 29.55
N GLU A 146 9.62 -20.57 30.05
CA GLU A 146 10.06 -20.26 31.41
C GLU A 146 10.59 -18.83 31.52
N THR A 147 11.16 -18.29 30.44
CA THR A 147 11.56 -16.87 30.36
C THR A 147 10.33 -15.95 30.33
N GLU A 148 9.30 -16.31 29.57
CA GLU A 148 8.03 -15.58 29.53
C GLU A 148 7.35 -15.57 30.90
N LYS A 149 7.26 -16.73 31.57
CA LYS A 149 6.73 -16.81 32.94
C LYS A 149 7.52 -15.96 33.92
N PHE A 150 8.85 -15.94 33.80
CA PHE A 150 9.70 -15.08 34.62
C PHE A 150 9.36 -13.61 34.42
N LEU A 151 9.29 -13.14 33.18
CA LEU A 151 8.94 -11.75 32.87
C LEU A 151 7.51 -11.40 33.30
N GLU A 152 6.54 -12.28 33.09
CA GLU A 152 5.16 -12.12 33.53
C GLU A 152 5.06 -12.06 35.06
N GLU A 153 5.85 -12.87 35.78
CA GLU A 153 5.93 -12.87 37.23
C GLU A 153 6.48 -11.53 37.77
N LEU A 154 7.46 -10.95 37.09
CA LEU A 154 8.00 -9.62 37.44
C LEU A 154 7.03 -8.48 37.08
N TYR A 155 6.36 -8.55 35.92
CA TYR A 155 5.31 -7.62 35.52
C TYR A 155 4.19 -7.58 36.58
N ASN A 156 3.63 -8.74 36.92
CA ASN A 156 2.56 -8.84 37.91
C ASN A 156 2.99 -8.31 39.28
N TYR A 157 4.24 -8.59 39.67
CA TYR A 157 4.78 -8.08 40.92
C TYR A 157 4.93 -6.56 40.92
N ALA A 158 5.46 -5.96 39.84
CA ALA A 158 5.54 -4.52 39.67
C ALA A 158 4.15 -3.86 39.73
N LYS A 159 3.16 -4.39 38.99
CA LYS A 159 1.77 -3.90 39.04
C LYS A 159 1.16 -4.01 40.44
N SER A 160 1.53 -5.03 41.24
CA SER A 160 1.01 -5.19 42.60
C SER A 160 1.50 -4.12 43.59
N LEU A 161 2.65 -3.49 43.32
CA LEU A 161 3.25 -2.45 44.16
C LEU A 161 2.71 -1.05 43.85
N ASP A 162 2.24 -0.85 42.63
CA ASP A 162 1.64 0.39 42.14
C ASP A 162 0.11 0.32 42.16
N SER A 163 -0.45 0.43 43.37
CA SER A 163 -1.88 0.19 43.66
C SER A 163 -2.86 1.15 43.00
N ASN A 164 -2.39 2.26 42.40
CA ASN A 164 -3.22 3.22 41.68
C ASN A 164 -3.28 2.93 40.17
N GLN A 165 -2.47 1.98 39.66
CA GLN A 165 -2.35 1.62 38.24
C GLN A 165 -2.09 2.81 37.30
N ASN A 166 -1.39 3.84 37.78
CA ASN A 166 -1.18 5.07 37.01
C ASN A 166 0.01 4.97 36.03
N HIS A 167 0.91 4.00 36.20
CA HIS A 167 2.10 3.84 35.38
C HIS A 167 2.04 2.56 34.54
N PHE A 168 2.54 2.64 33.31
CA PHE A 168 2.70 1.46 32.47
C PHE A 168 3.95 0.68 32.87
N VAL A 169 3.94 -0.63 32.63
CA VAL A 169 5.11 -1.49 32.79
C VAL A 169 5.46 -2.08 31.42
N THR A 170 6.75 -2.04 31.09
CA THR A 170 7.32 -2.59 29.85
C THR A 170 8.63 -3.33 30.11
N HIS A 171 9.14 -4.02 29.10
CA HIS A 171 10.47 -4.61 29.03
C HIS A 171 11.09 -4.21 27.68
N ALA A 172 12.30 -3.66 27.70
CA ALA A 172 13.03 -3.33 26.47
C ALA A 172 13.63 -4.62 25.87
N ASN A 173 12.87 -5.26 24.98
CA ASN A 173 13.31 -6.44 24.25
C ASN A 173 14.17 -6.05 23.04
N TRP A 174 14.70 -7.03 22.32
CA TRP A 174 15.44 -6.80 21.08
C TRP A 174 15.16 -7.89 20.03
N PRO A 175 15.40 -7.62 18.74
CA PRO A 175 14.80 -8.40 17.65
C PRO A 175 15.16 -9.89 17.59
N PRO A 176 16.34 -10.38 18.02
CA PRO A 176 16.60 -11.81 18.08
C PRO A 176 15.70 -12.57 19.06
N LEU A 177 15.17 -11.88 20.07
CA LEU A 177 14.22 -12.42 21.04
C LEU A 177 12.77 -12.02 20.72
N ASP A 178 12.48 -11.61 19.48
CA ASP A 178 11.14 -11.26 19.03
C ASP A 178 10.19 -12.47 18.92
N SER A 179 10.67 -13.68 19.21
CA SER A 179 9.83 -14.87 19.33
C SER A 179 9.12 -14.95 20.68
N LEU A 180 9.61 -14.28 21.74
CA LEU A 180 8.95 -14.21 23.04
C LEU A 180 7.56 -13.58 22.92
N ASP A 181 6.57 -14.15 23.59
CA ASP A 181 5.29 -13.51 23.83
C ASP A 181 5.44 -12.50 24.97
N LEU A 182 5.26 -11.23 24.64
CA LEU A 182 5.35 -10.11 25.58
C LEU A 182 3.99 -9.42 25.77
N SER A 183 2.90 -10.03 25.29
CA SER A 183 1.56 -9.46 25.28
C SER A 183 1.01 -9.12 26.68
N PHE A 184 1.59 -9.67 27.75
CA PHE A 184 1.24 -9.34 29.12
C PHE A 184 1.74 -7.96 29.58
N PHE A 185 2.71 -7.34 28.90
CA PHE A 185 3.12 -5.96 29.22
C PHE A 185 2.07 -4.93 28.79
N ASP A 186 2.10 -3.75 29.44
CA ASP A 186 1.18 -2.65 29.14
C ASP A 186 1.57 -1.96 27.81
N VAL A 187 2.88 -1.86 27.55
CA VAL A 187 3.50 -1.33 26.33
C VAL A 187 4.49 -2.37 25.82
N ILE A 188 4.51 -2.61 24.51
CA ILE A 188 5.49 -3.50 23.89
C ILE A 188 6.70 -2.67 23.49
N SER A 189 7.88 -3.02 24.01
CA SER A 189 9.09 -2.24 23.78
C SER A 189 10.20 -3.04 23.12
N PHE A 190 10.84 -2.42 22.13
CA PHE A 190 11.98 -2.99 21.42
C PHE A 190 13.08 -1.95 21.20
N ASN A 191 14.33 -2.37 21.40
CA ASN A 191 15.53 -1.72 20.90
C ASN A 191 15.70 -2.12 19.43
N VAL A 192 15.65 -1.18 18.51
CA VAL A 192 15.66 -1.48 17.06
C VAL A 192 16.73 -0.63 16.39
N TYR A 193 17.64 -1.30 15.69
CA TYR A 193 18.72 -0.66 14.94
C TYR A 193 18.65 -1.07 13.48
N SER A 194 18.86 -0.13 12.55
CA SER A 194 18.70 -0.41 11.10
C SER A 194 19.72 -1.38 10.53
N TYR A 195 20.86 -1.53 11.21
CA TYR A 195 22.03 -2.26 10.73
C TYR A 195 22.18 -3.63 11.38
N TRP A 196 21.36 -3.97 12.38
CA TRP A 196 21.42 -5.24 13.09
C TRP A 196 20.13 -5.50 13.89
N PRO A 197 19.64 -6.76 14.00
CA PRO A 197 20.14 -8.01 13.41
C PRO A 197 19.66 -8.26 11.97
N PRO A 198 20.09 -9.36 11.31
CA PRO A 198 19.77 -9.65 9.90
C PRO A 198 18.28 -9.59 9.57
N LYS A 199 17.40 -9.93 10.51
CA LYS A 199 15.95 -9.82 10.34
C LYS A 199 15.52 -8.38 10.04
N VAL A 200 15.96 -7.41 10.84
CA VAL A 200 15.68 -5.98 10.64
C VAL A 200 16.31 -5.46 9.35
N VAL A 201 17.52 -5.93 9.02
CA VAL A 201 18.19 -5.57 7.77
C VAL A 201 17.40 -6.09 6.56
N SER A 202 16.95 -7.34 6.60
CA SER A 202 16.22 -7.98 5.50
C SER A 202 14.81 -7.42 5.30
N SER A 203 14.13 -7.04 6.38
CA SER A 203 12.80 -6.42 6.32
C SER A 203 12.84 -4.91 6.12
N GLY A 204 14.01 -4.29 6.28
CA GLY A 204 14.13 -2.86 6.54
C GLY A 204 13.60 -2.48 7.94
N TYR A 205 13.99 -1.30 8.41
CA TYR A 205 13.56 -0.79 9.72
C TYR A 205 12.04 -0.63 9.80
N TYR A 206 11.43 0.03 8.82
CA TYR A 206 9.97 0.20 8.72
C TYR A 206 9.24 -1.15 8.67
N GLY A 207 9.69 -2.08 7.82
CA GLY A 207 9.07 -3.40 7.70
C GLY A 207 9.14 -4.20 9.02
N TYR A 208 10.22 -4.05 9.79
CA TYR A 208 10.29 -4.66 11.11
C TYR A 208 9.30 -4.05 12.10
N LEU A 209 9.10 -2.72 12.07
CA LEU A 209 8.09 -2.06 12.90
C LEU A 209 6.66 -2.49 12.52
N CYS A 210 6.36 -2.63 11.22
CA CYS A 210 5.09 -3.20 10.76
C CYS A 210 4.90 -4.64 11.25
N TYR A 211 5.96 -5.46 11.23
CA TYR A 211 5.92 -6.80 11.83
C TYR A 211 5.57 -6.74 13.32
N LEU A 212 6.20 -5.86 14.11
CA LEU A 212 5.85 -5.69 15.53
C LEU A 212 4.38 -5.28 15.70
N LYS A 213 3.87 -4.37 14.85
CA LYS A 213 2.47 -3.93 14.88
C LYS A 213 1.50 -5.06 14.51
N SER A 214 1.86 -5.90 13.54
CA SER A 214 1.08 -7.09 13.19
C SER A 214 1.09 -8.15 14.29
N LYS A 215 2.22 -8.30 15.00
CA LYS A 215 2.35 -9.25 16.11
C LYS A 215 1.58 -8.80 17.36
N TYR A 216 1.47 -7.49 17.57
CA TYR A 216 0.80 -6.91 18.74
C TYR A 216 -0.20 -5.81 18.32
N PRO A 217 -1.29 -6.17 17.62
CA PRO A 217 -2.21 -5.20 17.00
C PRO A 217 -2.84 -4.23 18.01
N ASP A 218 -3.25 -4.76 19.16
CA ASP A 218 -3.96 -4.03 20.21
C ASP A 218 -3.05 -3.36 21.25
N LYS A 219 -1.74 -3.50 21.11
CA LYS A 219 -0.78 -2.95 22.08
C LYS A 219 -0.10 -1.69 21.56
N PRO A 220 0.13 -0.69 22.43
CA PRO A 220 1.03 0.41 22.08
C PRO A 220 2.47 -0.12 21.98
N ILE A 221 3.16 0.26 20.91
CA ILE A 221 4.56 -0.11 20.66
C ILE A 221 5.45 1.09 20.92
N LEU A 222 6.50 0.93 21.72
CA LEU A 222 7.49 1.97 21.99
C LEU A 222 8.87 1.49 21.52
N ILE A 223 9.53 2.25 20.66
CA ILE A 223 10.93 1.97 20.33
C ILE A 223 11.80 2.54 21.43
N THR A 224 12.35 1.65 22.26
CA THR A 224 13.08 2.04 23.46
C THR A 224 14.51 2.46 23.18
N GLU A 225 15.09 2.05 22.05
CA GLU A 225 16.40 2.49 21.61
C GLU A 225 16.46 2.47 20.08
N PHE A 226 16.92 3.57 19.48
CA PHE A 226 17.43 3.63 18.11
C PHE A 226 18.48 4.74 18.00
N GLY A 227 19.46 4.60 17.11
CA GLY A 227 20.50 5.61 16.96
C GLY A 227 21.67 5.16 16.09
N TYR A 228 22.60 6.09 15.87
CA TYR A 228 23.78 5.89 15.03
C TYR A 228 25.01 6.53 15.65
N SER A 229 26.13 5.82 15.61
CA SER A 229 27.40 6.27 16.18
C SER A 229 28.19 7.12 15.20
N THR A 230 28.79 8.22 15.68
CA THR A 230 29.73 9.06 14.92
C THR A 230 31.20 8.65 15.10
N SER A 231 31.46 7.46 15.65
CA SER A 231 32.82 6.97 15.86
C SER A 231 33.62 6.95 14.55
N PRO A 232 34.95 7.18 14.58
CA PRO A 232 35.77 7.04 13.39
C PRO A 232 35.84 5.60 12.84
N ASN A 233 35.41 4.59 13.63
CA ASN A 233 35.35 3.19 13.21
C ASN A 233 33.90 2.74 13.04
N GLY A 234 33.67 1.79 12.12
CA GLY A 234 32.34 1.28 11.81
C GLY A 234 32.05 1.15 10.32
N SER A 235 30.79 0.92 9.99
CA SER A 235 30.32 0.64 8.63
C SER A 235 29.90 1.87 7.82
N GLY A 236 29.61 3.01 8.46
CA GLY A 236 29.06 4.21 7.82
C GLY A 236 27.66 3.98 7.28
N ASN A 237 27.11 4.95 6.52
CA ASN A 237 25.82 4.86 5.83
C ASN A 237 24.65 4.40 6.74
N CYS A 238 24.37 5.14 7.82
CA CYS A 238 23.39 4.73 8.83
C CYS A 238 23.73 3.37 9.47
N GLY A 239 25.01 3.10 9.68
CA GLY A 239 25.51 1.85 10.24
C GLY A 239 26.07 1.99 11.65
N TYR A 240 26.66 0.91 12.16
CA TYR A 240 27.31 0.90 13.48
C TYR A 240 28.67 1.61 13.42
N GLY A 241 28.65 2.94 13.61
CA GLY A 241 29.84 3.79 13.56
C GLY A 241 30.25 4.24 12.16
N ARG A 242 31.27 5.11 12.06
CA ARG A 242 31.78 5.78 10.84
C ARG A 242 30.78 6.70 10.14
N ASN A 243 29.75 7.14 10.84
CA ASN A 243 28.83 8.16 10.33
C ASN A 243 29.41 9.56 10.63
N SER A 244 29.27 10.49 9.69
CA SER A 244 29.39 11.92 9.98
C SER A 244 28.24 12.38 10.89
N GLU A 245 28.38 13.56 11.50
CA GLU A 245 27.28 14.14 12.28
C GLU A 245 26.05 14.47 11.42
N GLU A 246 26.25 14.82 10.14
CA GLU A 246 25.16 15.01 9.18
C GLU A 246 24.45 13.68 8.92
N GLU A 247 25.20 12.63 8.58
CA GLU A 247 24.62 11.29 8.41
C GLU A 247 23.89 10.81 9.67
N GLN A 248 24.48 10.96 10.87
CA GLN A 248 23.80 10.65 12.13
C GLN A 248 22.45 11.38 12.25
N ALA A 249 22.44 12.68 11.94
CA ALA A 249 21.24 13.52 12.01
C ALA A 249 20.15 13.05 11.03
N ASP A 250 20.53 12.76 9.79
CA ASP A 250 19.59 12.38 8.73
C ASP A 250 19.00 10.99 8.97
N CYS A 251 19.83 10.04 9.41
CA CYS A 251 19.37 8.71 9.75
C CYS A 251 18.41 8.75 10.97
N ILE A 252 18.68 9.59 11.98
CA ILE A 252 17.75 9.78 13.12
C ILE A 252 16.42 10.36 12.66
N LYS A 253 16.42 11.41 11.82
CA LYS A 253 15.18 11.99 11.25
C LYS A 253 14.36 10.94 10.53
N GLN A 254 15.03 10.12 9.72
CA GLN A 254 14.40 9.09 8.93
C GLN A 254 13.75 8.00 9.80
N ARG A 255 14.44 7.51 10.82
CA ARG A 255 13.88 6.50 11.75
C ARG A 255 12.75 7.04 12.58
N TRP A 256 12.84 8.30 12.99
CA TRP A 256 11.73 8.98 13.63
C TRP A 256 10.47 8.96 12.76
N ASN A 257 10.65 9.21 11.47
CA ASN A 257 9.55 9.19 10.52
C ASN A 257 8.90 7.81 10.40
N ASP A 258 9.71 6.74 10.38
CA ASP A 258 9.22 5.36 10.37
C ASP A 258 8.42 5.02 11.64
N ILE A 259 8.89 5.46 12.82
CA ILE A 259 8.21 5.24 14.12
C ILE A 259 6.84 5.93 14.16
N VAL A 260 6.78 7.19 13.71
CA VAL A 260 5.51 7.93 13.59
C VAL A 260 4.58 7.22 12.61
N ARG A 261 5.11 6.82 11.46
CA ARG A 261 4.33 6.24 10.35
C ARG A 261 3.65 4.93 10.72
N VAL A 262 4.27 4.09 11.55
CA VAL A 262 3.66 2.83 12.04
C VAL A 262 2.62 3.07 13.14
N GLY A 263 2.51 4.28 13.68
CA GLY A 263 1.62 4.59 14.80
C GLY A 263 2.15 4.04 16.12
N CYS A 264 3.48 4.00 16.30
CA CYS A 264 4.08 3.69 17.59
C CYS A 264 3.72 4.76 18.64
N LEU A 265 3.77 4.40 19.92
CA LEU A 265 3.60 5.31 21.06
C LEU A 265 4.68 6.41 21.09
N GLY A 266 5.83 6.12 20.49
CA GLY A 266 6.93 7.06 20.27
C GLY A 266 8.27 6.34 20.12
N GLY A 267 9.35 7.09 20.23
CA GLY A 267 10.71 6.59 20.09
C GLY A 267 11.67 7.25 21.07
N ILE A 268 12.71 6.51 21.44
CA ILE A 268 13.78 6.95 22.34
C ILE A 268 15.11 6.84 21.60
N VAL A 269 15.77 7.99 21.41
CA VAL A 269 17.13 8.03 20.83
C VAL A 269 18.12 7.47 21.86
N PHE A 270 18.99 6.56 21.43
CA PHE A 270 19.82 5.70 22.29
C PHE A 270 20.70 6.39 23.34
N GLU A 271 21.15 7.64 23.13
CA GLU A 271 21.78 8.38 24.22
C GLU A 271 21.84 9.90 24.00
N TRP A 272 21.78 10.62 25.12
CA TRP A 272 21.91 12.07 25.17
C TRP A 272 23.37 12.54 24.98
N ASN A 273 24.31 11.98 25.74
CA ASN A 273 25.73 12.34 25.71
C ASN A 273 26.57 11.17 25.18
N ASP A 274 27.70 11.46 24.52
CA ASP A 274 28.74 10.46 24.24
C ASP A 274 29.32 9.88 25.54
N GLU A 275 29.43 8.55 25.66
CA GLU A 275 29.76 7.85 26.91
C GLU A 275 31.15 7.17 26.92
N TRP A 276 32.13 7.66 27.69
CA TRP A 276 33.52 7.15 27.70
C TRP A 276 33.80 5.91 28.60
N TRP A 277 32.82 5.06 28.91
CA TRP A 277 32.91 4.16 30.08
C TRP A 277 32.25 2.78 29.98
N LYS A 278 31.77 2.34 28.80
CA LYS A 278 30.94 1.12 28.66
C LYS A 278 31.69 -0.22 28.79
N ASN A 279 33.02 -0.28 28.58
CA ASN A 279 33.78 -1.54 28.69
C ASN A 279 34.21 -1.87 30.13
N ASN A 280 33.25 -2.39 30.90
CA ASN A 280 33.39 -2.91 32.25
C ASN A 280 33.72 -1.86 33.32
N CYS A 281 32.82 -1.73 34.29
CA CYS A 281 33.01 -1.04 35.57
C CYS A 281 34.24 -1.49 36.40
N THR A 282 35.16 -2.28 35.85
CA THR A 282 36.39 -2.83 36.46
C THR A 282 37.64 -2.37 35.70
N GLY A 283 38.40 -1.40 36.23
CA GLY A 283 39.75 -1.06 35.75
C GLY A 283 39.97 0.41 35.37
N ASP A 284 41.09 0.65 34.66
CA ASP A 284 41.63 1.96 34.24
C ASP A 284 40.80 2.67 33.15
N ASP A 285 39.81 2.00 32.53
CA ASP A 285 38.99 2.53 31.42
C ASP A 285 38.08 3.70 31.81
N LYS A 286 37.74 3.87 33.09
CA LYS A 286 36.92 4.99 33.59
C LYS A 286 37.52 6.37 33.31
N ASN A 287 38.83 6.42 33.01
CA ASN A 287 39.58 7.65 32.75
C ASN A 287 40.09 7.75 31.30
N SER A 288 39.73 6.83 30.40
CA SER A 288 40.31 6.73 29.05
C SER A 288 39.23 6.59 27.98
N HIS A 289 39.00 7.67 27.22
CA HIS A 289 38.12 7.66 26.05
C HIS A 289 38.65 6.72 24.96
N ASN A 290 37.92 5.65 24.64
CA ASN A 290 38.28 4.72 23.59
C ASN A 290 37.74 5.21 22.24
N LEU A 291 38.59 5.94 21.51
CA LEU A 291 38.27 6.45 20.18
C LEU A 291 37.90 5.34 19.16
N ASN A 292 38.17 4.07 19.47
CA ASN A 292 37.87 2.96 18.57
C ASN A 292 36.58 2.22 18.85
N ASP A 293 35.90 2.51 19.97
CA ASP A 293 34.64 1.85 20.32
C ASP A 293 33.46 2.68 19.78
N PRO A 294 32.63 2.15 18.86
CA PRO A 294 31.46 2.87 18.38
C PRO A 294 30.43 3.22 19.46
N GLU A 295 30.32 2.46 20.54
CA GLU A 295 29.34 2.73 21.60
C GLU A 295 29.57 4.06 22.31
N GLU A 296 30.82 4.56 22.36
CA GLU A 296 31.12 5.81 23.06
C GLU A 296 30.73 7.08 22.27
N TRP A 297 30.07 6.94 21.10
CA TRP A 297 29.87 8.04 20.14
C TRP A 297 28.42 8.18 19.62
N PHE A 298 27.42 7.61 20.31
CA PHE A 298 26.02 7.69 19.88
C PHE A 298 25.33 8.99 20.31
N GLY A 299 25.85 9.67 21.32
CA GLY A 299 25.27 10.86 21.93
C GLY A 299 24.88 11.93 20.91
N VAL A 300 23.73 12.58 21.14
CA VAL A 300 23.33 13.78 20.40
C VAL A 300 24.09 15.04 20.89
N ILE A 301 24.73 14.93 22.06
CA ILE A 301 25.68 15.87 22.64
C ILE A 301 27.06 15.21 22.66
N ALA A 302 28.04 15.86 22.02
CA ALA A 302 29.42 15.44 22.05
C ALA A 302 30.09 15.84 23.36
N VAL A 303 30.85 14.91 23.96
CA VAL A 303 31.79 15.20 25.03
C VAL A 303 33.16 15.44 24.43
N ASN A 304 33.66 16.68 24.53
CA ASN A 304 34.94 17.10 23.97
C ASN A 304 36.01 17.18 25.07
N GLY A 305 37.07 16.39 24.92
CA GLY A 305 38.24 16.36 25.81
C GLY A 305 38.81 14.96 25.90
N THR A 306 39.91 14.79 26.63
CA THR A 306 40.41 13.45 27.03
C THR A 306 40.72 13.42 28.53
N ASP A 307 40.37 14.49 29.25
CA ASP A 307 40.60 14.67 30.68
C ASP A 307 39.24 14.68 31.39
N PRO A 308 38.95 13.65 32.21
CA PRO A 308 37.69 13.56 32.95
C PRO A 308 37.45 14.68 33.98
N ASP A 309 38.48 15.46 34.31
CA ASP A 309 38.35 16.63 35.19
C ASP A 309 38.22 17.96 34.40
N ASN A 310 38.33 17.92 33.06
CA ASN A 310 38.31 19.10 32.20
C ASN A 310 37.79 18.79 30.78
N TYR A 311 36.50 18.47 30.66
CA TYR A 311 35.79 18.28 29.38
C TYR A 311 34.80 19.42 29.09
N THR A 312 34.32 19.50 27.85
CA THR A 312 33.27 20.44 27.43
C THR A 312 32.17 19.72 26.66
N LEU A 313 30.93 20.22 26.73
CA LEU A 313 29.78 19.66 26.00
C LEU A 313 29.47 20.50 24.76
N ARG A 314 29.13 19.85 23.65
CA ARG A 314 28.72 20.49 22.40
C ARG A 314 27.55 19.74 21.76
N LYS A 315 26.50 20.46 21.37
CA LYS A 315 25.39 19.94 20.56
C LYS A 315 25.91 19.44 19.19
N LYS A 316 25.63 18.18 18.84
CA LYS A 316 25.88 17.64 17.48
C LYS A 316 24.78 18.08 16.50
N GLN A 317 24.96 17.80 15.21
CA GLN A 317 23.90 18.04 14.22
C GLN A 317 22.61 17.27 14.53
N ALA A 318 22.72 16.05 15.08
CA ALA A 318 21.58 15.26 15.54
C ALA A 318 20.67 16.00 16.54
N TYR A 319 21.23 16.83 17.43
CA TYR A 319 20.44 17.67 18.34
C TYR A 319 19.54 18.66 17.59
N TYR A 320 20.07 19.33 16.57
CA TYR A 320 19.32 20.32 15.79
C TYR A 320 18.27 19.65 14.90
N ALA A 321 18.59 18.50 14.35
CA ALA A 321 17.68 17.66 13.59
C ALA A 321 16.46 17.23 14.41
N ILE A 322 16.68 16.76 15.64
CA ILE A 322 15.60 16.43 16.58
C ILE A 322 14.77 17.67 16.90
N LYS A 323 15.41 18.80 17.21
CA LYS A 323 14.74 20.05 17.55
C LYS A 323 13.81 20.56 16.44
N GLU A 324 14.30 20.56 15.21
CA GLU A 324 13.55 20.94 14.00
C GLU A 324 12.36 20.00 13.82
N ARG A 325 12.64 18.69 13.74
CA ARG A 325 11.62 17.69 13.45
C ARG A 325 10.51 17.62 14.50
N PHE A 326 10.84 17.79 15.78
CA PHE A 326 9.88 17.74 16.88
C PHE A 326 9.01 19.01 16.97
N GLY A 327 9.29 20.03 16.16
CA GLY A 327 8.57 21.30 16.07
C GLY A 327 7.60 21.46 14.88
N GLU A 328 7.51 20.49 13.96
CA GLU A 328 6.63 20.54 12.76
C GLU A 328 5.26 19.86 12.98
N GLU A 329 4.19 20.45 12.43
CA GLU A 329 2.90 19.77 12.20
C GLU A 329 2.92 19.06 10.84
N TYR A 330 2.24 17.90 10.74
CA TYR A 330 2.25 17.05 9.56
C TYR A 330 1.36 17.62 8.43
N PRO A 331 1.82 17.66 7.16
CA PRO A 331 0.96 17.99 6.03
C PRO A 331 -0.12 16.92 5.83
N THR A 332 -1.32 17.37 5.48
CA THR A 332 -2.49 16.55 5.22
C THR A 332 -2.55 16.10 3.75
N LYS A 333 -3.36 15.07 3.46
CA LYS A 333 -3.66 14.59 2.09
C LYS A 333 -4.17 15.72 1.16
N ALA A 334 -4.74 16.80 1.70
CA ALA A 334 -5.16 17.98 0.93
C ALA A 334 -3.96 18.80 0.42
N ASP A 335 -2.88 18.87 1.19
CA ASP A 335 -1.67 19.65 0.88
C ASP A 335 -0.82 18.98 -0.24
N LEU A 336 -1.03 17.68 -0.46
CA LEU A 336 -0.31 16.86 -1.43
C LEU A 336 -1.07 16.60 -2.74
N THR A 337 -2.37 16.93 -2.79
CA THR A 337 -3.26 16.53 -3.90
C THR A 337 -3.75 17.69 -4.77
N SER A 338 -3.41 18.93 -4.44
CA SER A 338 -3.99 20.08 -5.13
C SER A 338 -3.07 20.66 -6.22
N PRO A 339 -3.54 20.83 -7.48
CA PRO A 339 -2.89 21.65 -8.50
C PRO A 339 -3.05 23.15 -8.21
N VAL A 340 -3.02 23.51 -6.93
CA VAL A 340 -3.23 24.85 -6.39
C VAL A 340 -1.85 25.45 -6.20
N ILE A 341 -1.59 26.56 -6.92
CA ILE A 341 -0.42 27.39 -6.63
C ILE A 341 -0.61 28.02 -5.26
N ASP A 342 -1.82 28.49 -4.94
CA ASP A 342 -2.20 28.99 -3.62
C ASP A 342 -3.74 29.18 -3.51
N ASP A 343 -4.37 28.71 -2.43
CA ASP A 343 -5.77 28.98 -2.10
C ASP A 343 -5.94 29.98 -0.94
N PHE A 344 -4.84 30.35 -0.28
CA PHE A 344 -4.75 31.34 0.79
C PHE A 344 -5.52 31.04 2.08
N GLU A 345 -6.04 29.82 2.26
CA GLU A 345 -6.94 29.47 3.37
C GLU A 345 -6.23 29.32 4.72
N ASP A 346 -4.91 29.18 4.73
CA ASP A 346 -4.05 29.18 5.92
C ASP A 346 -3.75 30.60 6.46
N ALA A 347 -4.13 31.64 5.71
CA ALA A 347 -3.83 33.04 5.96
C ALA A 347 -2.31 33.38 6.06
N ASP A 348 -1.43 32.50 5.55
CA ASP A 348 0.01 32.72 5.50
C ASP A 348 0.45 33.28 4.14
N MET A 349 1.22 34.36 4.16
CA MET A 349 1.75 35.02 2.96
C MET A 349 3.29 34.90 2.88
N SER A 350 3.91 34.13 3.77
CA SER A 350 5.37 34.04 3.92
C SER A 350 6.08 33.51 2.66
N ASP A 351 5.37 32.71 1.85
CA ASP A 351 5.82 32.15 0.58
C ASP A 351 5.81 33.15 -0.59
N TRP A 352 5.23 34.34 -0.41
CA TRP A 352 5.13 35.36 -1.44
C TRP A 352 6.11 36.51 -1.22
N PHE A 353 6.84 36.84 -2.27
CA PHE A 353 7.83 37.90 -2.27
C PHE A 353 7.32 39.11 -3.04
N ALA A 354 7.39 40.29 -2.43
CA ALA A 354 6.96 41.54 -3.03
C ALA A 354 8.15 42.41 -3.44
N ILE A 355 8.16 42.90 -4.68
CA ILE A 355 9.20 43.78 -5.24
C ILE A 355 8.53 44.97 -5.92
N SER A 356 9.09 46.17 -5.74
CA SER A 356 8.66 47.35 -6.49
C SER A 356 9.83 48.16 -7.01
N THR A 357 9.57 48.94 -8.06
CA THR A 357 10.47 50.00 -8.52
C THR A 357 10.58 51.13 -7.49
N PRO A 358 11.66 51.95 -7.50
CA PRO A 358 11.91 52.96 -6.46
C PRO A 358 10.79 53.99 -6.23
N ASN A 359 9.93 54.23 -7.23
CA ASN A 359 8.83 55.20 -7.17
C ASN A 359 7.45 54.54 -7.01
N ALA A 360 7.43 53.25 -6.68
CA ALA A 360 6.24 52.46 -6.44
C ALA A 360 6.35 51.72 -5.10
N SER A 361 5.20 51.42 -4.48
CA SER A 361 5.15 50.66 -3.23
C SER A 361 4.15 49.52 -3.35
N ILE A 362 4.43 48.41 -2.68
CA ILE A 362 3.57 47.24 -2.62
C ILE A 362 3.62 46.62 -1.22
N SER A 363 2.50 46.07 -0.77
CA SER A 363 2.42 45.31 0.48
C SER A 363 1.41 44.16 0.33
N LEU A 364 1.75 43.04 0.94
CA LEU A 364 0.94 41.82 1.01
C LEU A 364 0.33 41.65 2.40
N SER A 365 -0.89 41.13 2.45
CA SER A 365 -1.57 40.74 3.68
C SER A 365 -2.71 39.77 3.35
N SER A 366 -3.04 38.86 4.26
CA SER A 366 -4.26 38.07 4.15
C SER A 366 -5.51 38.94 4.37
N SER A 367 -6.62 38.58 3.74
CA SER A 367 -7.90 39.29 3.88
C SER A 367 -9.09 38.35 3.83
N ASN A 368 -10.08 38.62 4.68
CA ASN A 368 -11.38 37.95 4.68
C ASN A 368 -12.33 38.35 3.52
N ASN A 369 -11.88 39.22 2.61
CA ASN A 369 -12.61 39.49 1.38
C ASN A 369 -12.22 38.43 0.35
N SER A 370 -12.75 37.22 0.52
CA SER A 370 -12.45 36.03 -0.28
C SER A 370 -13.56 35.75 -1.30
N LYS A 371 -13.22 35.02 -2.37
CA LYS A 371 -14.17 34.48 -3.35
C LYS A 371 -14.53 33.03 -3.05
N VAL A 372 -13.56 32.23 -2.63
CA VAL A 372 -13.69 30.81 -2.29
C VAL A 372 -13.03 30.62 -0.92
N GLY A 373 -13.79 30.14 0.07
CA GLY A 373 -13.26 29.99 1.42
C GLY A 373 -13.34 31.26 2.27
N ASN A 374 -12.41 31.37 3.22
CA ASN A 374 -12.39 32.39 4.26
C ASN A 374 -11.36 33.49 3.99
N TYR A 375 -10.31 33.21 3.23
CA TYR A 375 -9.17 34.10 3.07
C TYR A 375 -8.79 34.30 1.60
N SER A 376 -7.97 35.31 1.33
CA SER A 376 -7.47 35.69 0.01
C SER A 376 -6.23 36.56 0.19
N MET A 377 -5.40 36.63 -0.84
CA MET A 377 -4.28 37.56 -0.86
C MET A 377 -4.75 38.98 -1.23
N LYS A 378 -4.51 39.94 -0.33
CA LYS A 378 -4.70 41.36 -0.61
C LYS A 378 -3.37 41.98 -1.06
N ILE A 379 -3.37 42.53 -2.27
CA ILE A 379 -2.23 43.25 -2.85
C ILE A 379 -2.56 44.76 -2.83
N ALA A 380 -1.98 45.50 -1.88
CA ALA A 380 -2.08 46.95 -1.84
C ALA A 380 -0.86 47.58 -2.53
N TYR A 381 -1.09 48.50 -3.46
CA TYR A 381 -0.01 49.06 -4.27
C TYR A 381 -0.23 50.55 -4.63
N ASN A 382 0.87 51.22 -4.97
CA ASN A 382 0.90 52.60 -5.43
C ASN A 382 1.99 52.78 -6.51
N ILE A 383 1.64 53.37 -7.66
CA ILE A 383 2.55 53.58 -8.81
C ILE A 383 2.48 55.07 -9.20
N ASN A 384 3.59 55.81 -9.03
CA ASN A 384 3.65 57.25 -9.31
C ASN A 384 4.22 57.58 -10.71
N GLU A 385 3.47 58.32 -11.53
CA GLU A 385 3.86 59.18 -12.70
C GLU A 385 5.07 58.86 -13.62
N TYR A 386 5.42 57.59 -13.89
CA TYR A 386 6.31 57.27 -15.02
C TYR A 386 5.91 55.96 -15.72
N ASP A 387 5.95 55.94 -17.05
CA ASP A 387 5.63 54.79 -17.94
C ASP A 387 6.49 53.53 -17.73
N LYS A 388 7.34 53.49 -16.68
CA LYS A 388 8.27 52.38 -16.37
C LYS A 388 8.19 51.87 -14.94
N ASN A 389 7.29 52.42 -14.11
CA ASN A 389 7.16 51.98 -12.72
C ASN A 389 6.20 50.78 -12.64
N TRP A 390 6.64 49.73 -11.96
CA TRP A 390 5.87 48.52 -11.71
C TRP A 390 6.03 48.06 -10.26
N CYS A 391 5.06 47.27 -9.81
CA CYS A 391 5.13 46.44 -8.61
C CYS A 391 4.88 44.99 -9.02
N LEU A 392 5.50 44.03 -8.36
CA LEU A 392 5.19 42.62 -8.58
C LEU A 392 5.21 41.85 -7.27
N VAL A 393 4.47 40.74 -7.29
CA VAL A 393 4.53 39.70 -6.27
C VAL A 393 4.79 38.38 -6.98
N TYR A 394 5.60 37.53 -6.37
CA TYR A 394 5.90 36.23 -6.94
C TYR A 394 6.02 35.16 -5.87
N ARG A 395 5.77 33.93 -6.29
CA ARG A 395 6.02 32.72 -5.51
C ARG A 395 6.94 31.80 -6.32
N GLN A 396 7.88 31.15 -5.65
CA GLN A 396 8.66 30.07 -6.27
C GLN A 396 7.76 28.85 -6.44
N VAL A 397 7.84 28.21 -7.61
CA VAL A 397 6.97 27.09 -7.97
C VAL A 397 7.85 25.94 -8.46
N ASN A 398 7.61 24.75 -7.92
CA ASN A 398 8.46 23.59 -8.19
C ASN A 398 7.86 22.62 -9.24
N ARG A 399 6.70 22.95 -9.83
CA ARG A 399 5.88 22.01 -10.63
C ARG A 399 5.05 22.72 -11.71
N TRP A 400 5.32 22.43 -12.98
CA TRP A 400 4.62 23.03 -14.13
C TRP A 400 4.30 22.06 -15.28
N VAL A 401 4.51 20.76 -15.09
CA VAL A 401 4.38 19.80 -16.20
C VAL A 401 2.91 19.33 -16.31
N ASN A 402 2.39 19.39 -17.54
CA ASN A 402 1.08 18.88 -18.02
C ASN A 402 -0.16 19.77 -17.93
N TYR A 403 -0.13 20.97 -17.36
CA TYR A 403 -1.35 21.80 -17.34
C TYR A 403 -1.47 22.68 -18.60
N ASP A 404 -2.70 22.88 -19.07
CA ASP A 404 -3.01 23.66 -20.27
C ASP A 404 -3.55 25.04 -19.97
N ASN A 405 -3.98 25.28 -18.73
CA ASN A 405 -4.56 26.53 -18.29
C ASN A 405 -4.09 26.92 -16.89
N VAL A 406 -3.90 28.21 -16.67
CA VAL A 406 -3.83 28.82 -15.33
C VAL A 406 -5.20 29.43 -15.04
N SER A 407 -5.75 29.18 -13.86
CA SER A 407 -6.96 29.87 -13.40
C SER A 407 -6.74 30.57 -12.06
N LEU A 408 -7.37 31.73 -11.89
CA LEU A 408 -7.33 32.51 -10.66
C LEU A 408 -8.53 33.46 -10.59
N TRP A 409 -8.99 33.76 -9.38
CA TRP A 409 -9.94 34.83 -9.15
C TRP A 409 -9.20 36.13 -8.87
N VAL A 410 -9.63 37.21 -9.53
CA VAL A 410 -9.10 38.56 -9.29
C VAL A 410 -10.23 39.54 -9.03
N TYR A 411 -10.20 40.19 -7.88
CA TYR A 411 -11.07 41.31 -7.57
C TYR A 411 -10.50 42.58 -8.20
N GLY A 412 -11.11 43.02 -9.29
CA GLY A 412 -10.70 44.23 -9.99
C GLY A 412 -11.13 45.50 -9.28
N ASP A 413 -10.29 46.53 -9.37
CA ASP A 413 -10.52 47.89 -8.85
C ASP A 413 -10.97 48.88 -9.94
N ASN A 414 -11.10 48.42 -11.18
CA ASN A 414 -11.36 49.24 -12.38
C ASN A 414 -10.33 50.37 -12.57
N SER A 415 -9.08 50.15 -12.14
CA SER A 415 -7.98 51.11 -12.24
C SER A 415 -7.56 51.43 -13.68
N GLY A 416 -7.81 50.52 -14.64
CA GLY A 416 -7.22 50.59 -15.98
C GLY A 416 -5.74 50.20 -16.02
N ASN A 417 -5.18 49.69 -14.92
CA ASN A 417 -3.84 49.13 -14.89
C ASN A 417 -3.78 47.78 -15.62
N THR A 418 -2.60 47.41 -16.08
CA THR A 418 -2.28 46.09 -16.62
C THR A 418 -1.88 45.17 -15.47
N LEU A 419 -2.50 43.99 -15.42
CA LEU A 419 -2.05 42.87 -14.59
C LEU A 419 -1.27 41.91 -15.49
N GLU A 420 0.05 41.95 -15.43
CA GLU A 420 0.94 41.01 -16.11
C GLU A 420 1.07 39.75 -15.27
N ILE A 421 0.57 38.63 -15.79
CA ILE A 421 0.77 37.30 -15.23
C ILE A 421 1.95 36.68 -15.97
N LYS A 422 3.01 36.31 -15.24
CA LYS A 422 4.26 35.81 -15.84
C LYS A 422 4.62 34.42 -15.32
N LEU A 423 5.10 33.62 -16.26
CA LEU A 423 5.68 32.30 -16.04
C LEU A 423 7.16 32.42 -16.38
N GLU A 424 8.04 32.10 -15.43
CA GLU A 424 9.46 32.43 -15.56
C GLU A 424 10.35 31.24 -15.18
N GLU A 425 11.42 31.07 -15.94
CA GLU A 425 12.54 30.18 -15.60
C GLU A 425 13.44 30.82 -14.53
N ASP A 426 14.34 30.03 -13.95
CA ASP A 426 15.24 30.48 -12.90
C ASP A 426 16.18 31.61 -13.37
N TYR A 427 16.45 32.58 -12.50
CA TYR A 427 17.37 33.72 -12.71
C TYR A 427 17.39 34.39 -14.11
N GLY A 428 16.21 34.64 -14.70
CA GLY A 428 16.06 35.62 -15.78
C GLY A 428 16.45 35.14 -17.17
N GLU A 429 16.46 33.82 -17.40
CA GLU A 429 16.73 33.25 -18.71
C GLU A 429 15.53 33.40 -19.64
N GLU A 430 14.34 32.91 -19.29
CA GLU A 430 13.14 33.02 -20.16
C GLU A 430 11.85 33.36 -19.39
N ARG A 431 10.95 34.09 -20.05
CA ARG A 431 9.69 34.57 -19.46
C ARG A 431 8.58 34.61 -20.49
N TRP A 432 7.39 34.20 -20.07
CA TRP A 432 6.17 34.27 -20.87
C TRP A 432 5.10 35.04 -20.12
N VAL A 433 4.41 35.94 -20.83
CA VAL A 433 3.53 36.96 -20.22
C VAL A 433 2.13 36.89 -20.82
N TYR A 434 1.12 36.98 -19.97
CA TYR A 434 -0.26 37.28 -20.31
C TYR A 434 -0.69 38.55 -19.58
N ALA A 435 -1.18 39.56 -20.29
CA ALA A 435 -1.32 40.93 -19.75
C ALA A 435 -2.72 41.54 -19.93
N PRO A 436 -3.73 41.12 -19.14
CA PRO A 436 -5.06 41.72 -19.14
C PRO A 436 -5.06 43.14 -18.53
N ILE A 437 -5.96 44.00 -19.03
CA ILE A 437 -6.24 45.33 -18.46
C ILE A 437 -7.37 45.21 -17.43
N ILE A 438 -7.16 45.70 -16.21
CA ILE A 438 -8.13 45.73 -15.11
C ILE A 438 -9.17 46.83 -15.35
N ASN A 439 -10.11 46.57 -16.25
CA ASN A 439 -11.25 47.43 -16.58
C ASN A 439 -12.58 46.91 -15.99
N TRP A 440 -12.50 46.15 -14.90
CA TRP A 440 -13.65 45.59 -14.19
C TRP A 440 -13.59 45.91 -12.70
N SER A 441 -14.76 45.96 -12.06
CA SER A 441 -14.90 46.03 -10.60
C SER A 441 -15.47 44.72 -10.07
N GLY A 442 -14.95 44.23 -8.94
CA GLY A 442 -15.42 42.98 -8.32
C GLY A 442 -14.66 41.73 -8.80
N TRP A 443 -15.05 40.58 -8.26
CA TRP A 443 -14.43 39.28 -8.58
C TRP A 443 -14.68 38.85 -10.03
N LYS A 444 -13.60 38.48 -10.72
CA LYS A 444 -13.61 37.88 -12.05
C LYS A 444 -12.68 36.68 -12.07
N LYS A 445 -13.14 35.54 -12.58
CA LYS A 445 -12.27 34.40 -12.85
C LYS A 445 -11.52 34.66 -14.15
N LEU A 446 -10.21 34.51 -14.12
CA LEU A 446 -9.37 34.46 -15.30
C LEU A 446 -9.05 32.99 -15.55
N GLU A 447 -9.37 32.48 -16.74
CA GLU A 447 -8.96 31.16 -17.21
C GLU A 447 -8.08 31.40 -18.44
N ILE A 448 -6.80 31.10 -18.29
CA ILE A 448 -5.74 31.56 -19.20
C ILE A 448 -5.08 30.32 -19.77
N PRO A 449 -5.38 29.95 -21.03
CA PRO A 449 -4.65 28.89 -21.71
C PRO A 449 -3.15 29.23 -21.78
N ILE A 450 -2.28 28.25 -21.54
CA ILE A 450 -0.82 28.42 -21.65
C ILE A 450 -0.44 28.93 -23.06
N SER A 451 -1.18 28.51 -24.09
CA SER A 451 -1.03 29.00 -25.46
C SER A 451 -1.31 30.50 -25.64
N SER A 452 -1.91 31.17 -24.64
CA SER A 452 -2.19 32.61 -24.66
C SER A 452 -1.03 33.45 -24.12
N PHE A 453 -0.01 32.82 -23.53
CA PHE A 453 1.17 33.54 -23.06
C PHE A 453 2.13 33.81 -24.23
N SER A 454 2.66 35.03 -24.29
CA SER A 454 3.67 35.42 -25.29
C SER A 454 5.05 35.53 -24.65
N ALA A 455 6.07 35.05 -25.37
CA ALA A 455 7.48 35.22 -25.01
C ALA A 455 7.84 36.71 -24.84
N GLU A 456 8.54 37.05 -23.75
CA GLU A 456 9.21 38.34 -23.57
C GLU A 456 10.54 38.35 -24.35
N GLU A 457 11.17 39.52 -24.57
CA GLU A 457 12.32 39.72 -25.49
C GLU A 457 13.55 38.81 -25.27
N ILE A 458 13.61 38.08 -24.16
CA ILE A 458 14.75 37.24 -23.74
C ILE A 458 14.53 35.74 -24.07
N ALA A 459 13.31 35.31 -24.40
CA ALA A 459 13.00 33.89 -24.60
C ALA A 459 13.38 33.35 -26.00
N ASN A 460 13.76 32.07 -26.08
CA ASN A 460 14.21 31.42 -27.32
C ASN A 460 13.06 31.01 -28.28
N GLY A 461 11.81 31.18 -27.84
CA GLY A 461 10.59 30.88 -28.60
C GLY A 461 10.00 29.48 -28.37
N ILE A 462 10.64 28.63 -27.58
CA ILE A 462 10.16 27.30 -27.20
C ILE A 462 9.64 27.37 -25.76
N PHE A 463 8.32 27.23 -25.58
CA PHE A 463 7.74 27.17 -24.24
C PHE A 463 7.99 25.80 -23.62
N ASP A 464 8.93 25.71 -22.68
CA ASP A 464 9.22 24.48 -21.95
C ASP A 464 8.58 24.51 -20.56
N LYS A 465 7.43 23.83 -20.43
CA LYS A 465 6.66 23.74 -19.19
C LYS A 465 7.51 23.17 -18.03
N SER A 466 8.51 22.34 -18.30
CA SER A 466 9.33 21.71 -17.24
C SER A 466 10.31 22.66 -16.55
N LYS A 467 10.61 23.80 -17.17
CA LYS A 467 11.61 24.77 -16.70
C LYS A 467 11.06 25.94 -15.90
N ILE A 468 9.73 26.06 -15.82
CA ILE A 468 9.11 27.15 -15.07
C ILE A 468 9.35 26.95 -13.57
N LYS A 469 9.97 27.97 -12.95
CA LYS A 469 10.32 27.99 -11.52
C LYS A 469 9.66 29.13 -10.75
N ARG A 470 9.00 30.07 -11.44
CA ARG A 470 8.35 31.22 -10.79
C ARG A 470 7.02 31.59 -11.44
N PHE A 471 6.01 31.83 -10.58
CA PHE A 471 4.74 32.44 -10.96
C PHE A 471 4.69 33.87 -10.42
N THR A 472 4.45 34.85 -11.29
CA THR A 472 4.53 36.27 -10.96
C THR A 472 3.26 37.02 -11.36
N LEU A 473 2.78 37.87 -10.46
CA LEU A 473 1.75 38.87 -10.73
C LEU A 473 2.40 40.25 -10.67
N ALA A 474 2.54 40.90 -11.82
CA ALA A 474 3.08 42.25 -11.95
C ALA A 474 1.96 43.24 -12.31
N ILE A 475 1.98 44.41 -11.69
CA ILE A 475 1.02 45.49 -11.93
C ILE A 475 1.78 46.69 -12.49
N SER A 476 1.35 47.16 -13.67
CA SER A 476 1.93 48.29 -14.39
C SER A 476 0.80 49.17 -14.97
N GLY A 477 0.97 50.49 -15.08
CA GLY A 477 -0.07 51.36 -15.68
C GLY A 477 -0.21 52.77 -15.11
N ALA A 478 -1.30 53.44 -15.52
CA ALA A 478 -1.52 54.87 -15.33
C ALA A 478 -2.25 55.21 -14.02
N ASN A 479 -1.45 55.47 -12.98
CA ASN A 479 -1.66 56.53 -11.97
C ASN A 479 -2.90 56.49 -11.04
N PRO A 480 -3.23 55.37 -10.36
CA PRO A 480 -4.10 55.41 -9.20
C PRO A 480 -3.28 55.31 -7.90
N SER A 481 -3.38 56.35 -7.06
CA SER A 481 -2.80 56.34 -5.72
C SER A 481 -3.66 55.50 -4.77
N ASN A 482 -3.02 54.61 -3.99
CA ASN A 482 -3.62 53.73 -2.99
C ASN A 482 -4.66 52.71 -3.54
N SER A 483 -4.25 51.94 -4.54
CA SER A 483 -5.11 50.90 -5.14
C SER A 483 -4.97 49.56 -4.42
N THR A 484 -5.94 48.67 -4.62
CA THR A 484 -5.94 47.34 -4.02
C THR A 484 -6.65 46.35 -4.93
N ILE A 485 -5.99 45.23 -5.22
CA ILE A 485 -6.64 44.05 -5.80
C ILE A 485 -6.60 42.90 -4.81
N TYR A 486 -7.51 41.94 -4.99
CA TYR A 486 -7.53 40.69 -4.25
C TYR A 486 -7.35 39.53 -5.23
N VAL A 487 -6.56 38.54 -4.84
CA VAL A 487 -6.31 37.33 -5.63
C VAL A 487 -6.66 36.13 -4.79
N ASP A 488 -7.32 35.16 -5.41
CA ASP A 488 -7.84 33.99 -4.72
C ASP A 488 -7.84 32.74 -5.64
N ASP A 489 -7.70 31.55 -5.04
CA ASP A 489 -7.78 30.22 -5.66
C ASP A 489 -7.00 30.12 -7.01
N ILE A 490 -5.67 30.23 -6.92
CA ILE A 490 -4.78 30.11 -8.07
C ILE A 490 -4.54 28.63 -8.36
N THR A 491 -5.03 28.15 -9.50
CA THR A 491 -5.00 26.73 -9.88
C THR A 491 -4.47 26.49 -11.28
N LEU A 492 -3.91 25.30 -11.50
CA LEU A 492 -3.52 24.78 -12.80
C LEU A 492 -4.55 23.74 -13.29
N ASN A 493 -4.98 23.83 -14.55
CA ASN A 493 -6.05 23.00 -15.11
C ASN A 493 -5.65 22.35 -16.45
N LEU A 494 -6.05 21.09 -16.64
CA LEU A 494 -5.96 20.34 -17.90
C LEU A 494 -7.20 20.60 -18.78
N SER A 495 -7.04 20.58 -20.11
CA SER A 495 -8.19 20.57 -21.01
C SER A 495 -8.94 19.23 -20.95
N ASP A 496 -10.28 19.25 -21.03
CA ASP A 496 -11.08 18.02 -21.00
C ASP A 496 -10.89 17.23 -22.31
N MET A 497 -10.17 16.11 -22.24
CA MET A 497 -10.03 15.14 -23.33
C MET A 497 -11.02 13.98 -23.15
N SER A 498 -11.48 13.39 -24.25
CA SER A 498 -12.28 12.15 -24.18
C SER A 498 -11.44 10.98 -23.61
N ASP A 499 -12.08 9.89 -23.20
CA ASP A 499 -11.35 8.67 -22.79
C ASP A 499 -10.53 8.11 -23.95
N ASP A 500 -11.08 8.13 -25.16
CA ASP A 500 -10.39 7.62 -26.35
C ASP A 500 -9.16 8.46 -26.74
N ASP A 501 -9.25 9.80 -26.64
CA ASP A 501 -8.10 10.69 -26.89
C ASP A 501 -7.04 10.57 -25.78
N PHE A 502 -7.47 10.37 -24.53
CA PHE A 502 -6.55 10.15 -23.41
C PHE A 502 -5.79 8.84 -23.56
N LEU A 503 -6.49 7.76 -23.90
CA LEU A 503 -5.86 6.46 -24.15
C LEU A 503 -4.92 6.50 -25.36
N ASP A 504 -5.26 7.22 -26.44
CA ASP A 504 -4.34 7.42 -27.58
C ASP A 504 -3.05 8.13 -27.17
N MET A 505 -3.16 9.16 -26.34
CA MET A 505 -2.02 9.87 -25.79
C MET A 505 -1.13 8.94 -24.95
N VAL A 506 -1.72 8.11 -24.09
CA VAL A 506 -1.00 7.14 -23.25
C VAL A 506 -0.30 6.09 -24.12
N GLU A 507 -1.01 5.42 -25.02
CA GLU A 507 -0.42 4.39 -25.88
C GLU A 507 0.70 4.94 -26.76
N HIS A 508 0.49 6.09 -27.39
CA HIS A 508 1.48 6.67 -28.28
C HIS A 508 2.72 7.15 -27.52
N ALA A 509 2.56 7.69 -26.30
CA ALA A 509 3.68 8.03 -25.45
C ALA A 509 4.47 6.78 -25.03
N THR A 510 3.79 5.74 -24.54
CA THR A 510 4.38 4.44 -24.17
C THR A 510 5.09 3.76 -25.34
N PHE A 511 4.52 3.79 -26.55
CA PHE A 511 5.16 3.25 -27.75
C PHE A 511 6.56 3.84 -28.01
N ASN A 512 6.76 5.13 -27.68
CA ASN A 512 8.05 5.77 -27.89
C ASN A 512 9.18 5.13 -27.07
N TYR A 513 8.88 4.41 -25.98
CA TYR A 513 9.86 3.59 -25.26
C TYR A 513 10.46 2.53 -26.20
N PHE A 514 9.60 1.67 -26.75
CA PHE A 514 9.99 0.54 -27.60
C PHE A 514 10.60 0.99 -28.93
N TRP A 515 10.28 2.20 -29.38
CA TRP A 515 10.89 2.75 -30.57
C TRP A 515 12.29 3.33 -30.34
N ASN A 516 12.46 4.09 -29.25
CA ASN A 516 13.65 4.91 -29.00
C ASN A 516 14.71 4.23 -28.12
N GLU A 517 14.32 3.41 -27.15
CA GLU A 517 15.24 2.64 -26.29
C GLU A 517 15.69 1.32 -26.95
N ALA A 518 15.34 1.13 -28.24
CA ALA A 518 15.81 0.04 -29.06
C ALA A 518 17.13 0.36 -29.76
N ASN A 519 18.06 -0.60 -29.79
CA ASN A 519 19.22 -0.53 -30.66
C ASN A 519 18.78 -0.75 -32.11
N GLN A 520 18.88 0.31 -32.91
CA GLN A 520 18.41 0.32 -34.30
C GLN A 520 19.09 -0.71 -35.22
N SER A 521 20.29 -1.18 -34.86
CA SER A 521 21.08 -2.08 -35.71
C SER A 521 20.76 -3.56 -35.55
N ASN A 522 20.22 -3.94 -34.39
CA ASN A 522 19.93 -5.34 -34.04
C ASN A 522 18.52 -5.53 -33.42
N GLY A 523 17.80 -4.44 -33.19
CA GLY A 523 16.43 -4.46 -32.69
C GLY A 523 16.27 -4.91 -31.23
N LEU A 524 17.36 -5.05 -30.47
CA LEU A 524 17.34 -5.31 -29.03
C LEU A 524 16.78 -4.09 -28.27
N ILE A 525 16.00 -4.33 -27.22
CA ILE A 525 15.29 -3.28 -26.46
C ILE A 525 15.75 -3.33 -25.01
N ARG A 526 16.10 -2.17 -24.45
CA ARG A 526 16.50 -2.07 -23.04
C ARG A 526 15.39 -2.54 -22.10
N ASP A 527 15.81 -3.07 -20.95
CA ASP A 527 14.92 -3.41 -19.83
C ASP A 527 14.39 -2.15 -19.12
N ARG A 528 15.27 -1.16 -18.97
CA ARG A 528 15.05 0.11 -18.28
C ARG A 528 15.47 1.28 -19.15
N SER A 529 14.89 2.45 -18.92
CA SER A 529 15.25 3.67 -19.65
C SER A 529 16.62 4.24 -19.24
N THR A 530 17.22 3.69 -18.18
CA THR A 530 18.58 4.03 -17.75
C THR A 530 19.62 3.71 -18.82
N PRO A 531 20.61 4.61 -19.07
CA PRO A 531 21.54 4.46 -20.19
C PRO A 531 22.40 3.18 -20.17
N ASP A 532 22.66 2.63 -19.00
CA ASP A 532 23.48 1.43 -18.76
C ASP A 532 22.65 0.14 -18.67
N SER A 533 21.32 0.22 -18.83
CA SER A 533 20.45 -0.94 -18.84
C SER A 533 20.78 -1.93 -19.97
N PRO A 534 20.85 -3.24 -19.68
CA PRO A 534 20.95 -4.27 -20.70
C PRO A 534 19.64 -4.44 -21.46
N CYS A 535 19.65 -5.29 -22.49
CA CYS A 535 18.43 -5.76 -23.13
C CYS A 535 17.74 -6.76 -22.21
N SER A 536 16.42 -6.66 -22.05
CA SER A 536 15.57 -7.76 -21.59
C SER A 536 14.89 -8.42 -22.78
N ILE A 537 14.87 -9.75 -22.83
CA ILE A 537 14.19 -10.44 -23.94
C ILE A 537 12.65 -10.36 -23.83
N ALA A 538 12.12 -10.23 -22.61
CA ALA A 538 10.69 -9.98 -22.40
C ALA A 538 10.30 -8.60 -22.93
N ALA A 539 11.14 -7.58 -22.69
CA ALA A 539 10.98 -6.23 -23.27
C ALA A 539 10.90 -6.28 -24.81
N VAL A 540 11.69 -7.13 -25.45
CA VAL A 540 11.62 -7.34 -26.91
C VAL A 540 10.27 -7.97 -27.31
N GLY A 541 9.77 -8.95 -26.56
CA GLY A 541 8.45 -9.56 -26.80
C GLY A 541 7.32 -8.54 -26.80
N PHE A 542 7.23 -7.71 -25.76
CA PHE A 542 6.28 -6.60 -25.69
C PHE A 542 6.51 -5.59 -26.82
N GLY A 543 7.76 -5.22 -27.09
CA GLY A 543 8.11 -4.24 -28.11
C GLY A 543 7.77 -4.66 -29.54
N LEU A 544 7.92 -5.94 -29.90
CA LEU A 544 7.49 -6.47 -31.19
C LEU A 544 5.98 -6.28 -31.40
N SER A 545 5.19 -6.49 -30.35
CA SER A 545 3.74 -6.27 -30.38
C SER A 545 3.40 -4.79 -30.43
N ALA A 546 4.09 -3.95 -29.64
CA ALA A 546 3.94 -2.50 -29.69
C ALA A 546 4.23 -1.91 -31.08
N ILE A 547 5.19 -2.47 -31.83
CA ILE A 547 5.47 -2.07 -33.22
C ILE A 547 4.30 -2.43 -34.16
N CYS A 548 3.66 -3.59 -33.97
CA CYS A 548 2.46 -3.97 -34.75
C CYS A 548 1.29 -3.01 -34.48
N ILE A 549 1.11 -2.61 -33.21
CA ILE A 549 0.13 -1.59 -32.81
C ILE A 549 0.46 -0.25 -33.49
N ALA A 550 1.70 0.23 -33.40
CA ALA A 550 2.10 1.51 -33.98
C ALA A 550 1.95 1.56 -35.50
N GLU A 551 2.12 0.44 -36.21
CA GLU A 551 1.83 0.32 -37.63
C GLU A 551 0.32 0.45 -37.91
N SER A 552 -0.50 -0.31 -37.17
CA SER A 552 -1.97 -0.29 -37.28
C SER A 552 -2.56 1.08 -36.99
N ARG A 553 -2.00 1.78 -36.00
CA ARG A 553 -2.36 3.15 -35.59
C ARG A 553 -1.79 4.22 -36.54
N GLY A 554 -0.86 3.85 -37.43
CA GLY A 554 -0.24 4.75 -38.39
C GLY A 554 0.82 5.70 -37.80
N TRP A 555 1.33 5.42 -36.60
CA TRP A 555 2.45 6.15 -35.98
C TRP A 555 3.77 5.84 -36.67
N VAL A 556 3.94 4.59 -37.11
CA VAL A 556 5.07 4.12 -37.92
C VAL A 556 4.53 3.55 -39.22
N ASN A 557 5.23 3.79 -40.33
CA ASN A 557 4.81 3.21 -41.60
C ASN A 557 5.17 1.70 -41.67
N ARG A 558 4.37 0.94 -42.41
CA ARG A 558 4.51 -0.51 -42.56
C ARG A 558 5.90 -1.01 -42.90
N ARG A 559 6.64 -0.26 -43.73
CA ARG A 559 7.97 -0.65 -44.17
C ARG A 559 8.96 -0.57 -43.01
N ASP A 560 9.01 0.56 -42.32
CA ASP A 560 9.95 0.76 -41.22
C ASP A 560 9.65 -0.20 -40.05
N ALA A 561 8.36 -0.46 -39.78
CA ALA A 561 7.93 -1.46 -38.82
C ALA A 561 8.38 -2.88 -39.20
N SER A 562 8.15 -3.27 -40.47
CA SER A 562 8.57 -4.58 -41.00
C SER A 562 10.10 -4.73 -41.00
N ASP A 563 10.85 -3.69 -41.38
CA ASP A 563 12.32 -3.71 -41.41
C ASP A 563 12.88 -3.86 -39.98
N ARG A 564 12.28 -3.18 -38.99
CA ARG A 564 12.66 -3.32 -37.57
C ARG A 564 12.41 -4.75 -37.07
N ILE A 565 11.21 -5.28 -37.28
CA ILE A 565 10.84 -6.63 -36.84
C ILE A 565 11.77 -7.67 -37.47
N LEU A 566 11.98 -7.61 -38.78
CA LEU A 566 12.87 -8.56 -39.46
C LEU A 566 14.29 -8.51 -38.88
N THR A 567 14.84 -7.31 -38.68
CA THR A 567 16.17 -7.12 -38.07
C THR A 567 16.25 -7.77 -36.67
N THR A 568 15.21 -7.59 -35.85
CA THR A 568 15.14 -8.22 -34.52
C THR A 568 15.10 -9.74 -34.62
N LEU A 569 14.26 -10.30 -35.50
CA LEU A 569 14.14 -11.76 -35.66
C LEU A 569 15.44 -12.40 -36.17
N GLU A 570 16.08 -11.79 -37.16
CA GLU A 570 17.39 -12.22 -37.67
C GLU A 570 18.46 -12.18 -36.56
N THR A 571 18.41 -11.17 -35.69
CA THR A 571 19.30 -11.11 -34.52
C THR A 571 19.06 -12.31 -33.60
N PHE A 572 17.82 -12.59 -33.20
CA PHE A 572 17.51 -13.72 -32.32
C PHE A 572 17.77 -15.10 -32.95
N ASP A 573 17.72 -15.20 -34.27
CA ASP A 573 18.09 -16.42 -34.99
C ASP A 573 19.56 -16.78 -34.76
N ASP A 574 20.44 -15.77 -34.80
CA ASP A 574 21.89 -15.90 -34.62
C ASP A 574 22.35 -15.91 -33.15
N LEU A 575 21.53 -15.43 -32.21
CA LEU A 575 21.90 -15.38 -30.79
C LEU A 575 22.12 -16.76 -30.17
N TYR A 576 23.05 -16.82 -29.21
CA TYR A 576 23.21 -17.99 -28.38
C TYR A 576 21.92 -18.30 -27.64
N ASN A 577 21.49 -19.56 -27.74
CA ASN A 577 20.37 -20.10 -27.00
C ASN A 577 20.75 -21.47 -26.44
N LYS A 578 20.10 -21.85 -25.34
CA LYS A 578 20.19 -23.17 -24.74
C LYS A 578 18.90 -23.90 -25.03
N GLU A 579 18.95 -24.89 -25.93
CA GLU A 579 17.77 -25.69 -26.30
C GLU A 579 16.59 -24.83 -26.79
N GLY A 580 16.89 -23.73 -27.50
CA GLY A 580 15.93 -22.74 -27.96
C GLY A 580 15.51 -21.69 -26.94
N PHE A 581 15.91 -21.80 -25.67
CA PHE A 581 15.67 -20.78 -24.65
C PHE A 581 16.80 -19.74 -24.58
N TYR A 582 16.45 -18.50 -24.26
CA TYR A 582 17.38 -17.37 -24.25
C TYR A 582 17.70 -16.89 -22.82
N TYR A 583 18.85 -16.26 -22.67
CA TYR A 583 19.22 -15.54 -21.46
C TYR A 583 18.26 -14.37 -21.22
N HIS A 584 17.85 -14.16 -19.96
CA HIS A 584 16.95 -13.08 -19.56
C HIS A 584 17.50 -11.71 -19.96
N TRP A 585 18.71 -11.40 -19.50
CA TRP A 585 19.41 -10.16 -19.83
C TRP A 585 20.60 -10.41 -20.76
N ILE A 586 20.64 -9.67 -21.86
CA ILE A 586 21.73 -9.72 -22.84
C ILE A 586 22.29 -8.34 -23.12
N ASN A 587 23.57 -8.30 -23.50
CA ASN A 587 24.23 -7.06 -23.84
C ASN A 587 23.54 -6.36 -25.01
N MET A 588 23.21 -5.07 -24.86
CA MET A 588 22.51 -4.28 -25.89
C MET A 588 23.22 -4.24 -27.26
N SER A 589 24.55 -4.41 -27.29
CA SER A 589 25.33 -4.34 -28.52
C SER A 589 25.70 -5.71 -29.07
N THR A 590 26.14 -6.64 -28.21
CA THR A 590 26.69 -7.93 -28.64
C THR A 590 25.70 -9.09 -28.54
N GLY A 591 24.64 -8.96 -27.74
CA GLY A 591 23.71 -10.06 -27.43
C GLY A 591 24.31 -11.16 -26.54
N GLU A 592 25.49 -10.94 -25.97
CA GLU A 592 26.10 -11.86 -25.01
C GLU A 592 25.38 -11.81 -23.65
N ARG A 593 25.46 -12.89 -22.86
CA ARG A 593 24.87 -12.99 -21.51
C ARG A 593 25.37 -11.85 -20.61
N GLU A 594 24.45 -11.10 -20.01
CA GLU A 594 24.77 -10.02 -19.08
C GLU A 594 24.47 -10.43 -17.62
N TRP A 595 25.17 -9.82 -16.65
CA TRP A 595 24.95 -9.99 -15.19
C TRP A 595 24.92 -11.43 -14.67
N SER A 596 25.56 -12.37 -15.36
CA SER A 596 25.48 -13.81 -15.06
C SER A 596 24.03 -14.31 -14.96
N CYS A 597 23.12 -13.70 -15.72
CA CYS A 597 21.71 -14.02 -15.71
C CYS A 597 21.43 -15.46 -16.14
N GLU A 598 20.24 -15.93 -15.83
CA GLU A 598 19.75 -17.21 -16.23
C GLU A 598 19.23 -17.24 -17.66
N VAL A 599 19.21 -18.43 -18.26
CA VAL A 599 18.24 -18.74 -19.30
C VAL A 599 16.87 -18.86 -18.62
N SER A 600 15.94 -17.98 -18.99
CA SER A 600 14.63 -17.86 -18.35
C SER A 600 13.53 -18.48 -19.20
N SER A 601 12.73 -19.34 -18.57
CA SER A 601 11.57 -19.98 -19.22
C SER A 601 10.45 -18.98 -19.51
N ILE A 602 10.11 -18.12 -18.56
CA ILE A 602 9.02 -17.15 -18.70
C ILE A 602 9.38 -16.02 -19.66
N ASP A 603 10.58 -15.46 -19.60
CA ASP A 603 10.99 -14.37 -20.49
C ASP A 603 11.13 -14.85 -21.94
N THR A 604 11.57 -16.10 -22.14
CA THR A 604 11.53 -16.73 -23.47
C THR A 604 10.08 -16.87 -23.96
N ALA A 605 9.14 -17.24 -23.10
CA ALA A 605 7.73 -17.35 -23.49
C ALA A 605 7.12 -15.98 -23.88
N LEU A 606 7.42 -14.92 -23.13
CA LEU A 606 6.98 -13.55 -23.45
C LEU A 606 7.60 -13.06 -24.76
N LEU A 607 8.89 -13.34 -25.00
CA LEU A 607 9.54 -13.09 -26.29
C LEU A 607 8.80 -13.82 -27.44
N MET A 608 8.54 -15.12 -27.28
CA MET A 608 7.86 -15.92 -28.31
C MET A 608 6.43 -15.42 -28.59
N ALA A 609 5.72 -14.92 -27.58
CA ALA A 609 4.40 -14.33 -27.77
C ALA A 609 4.46 -13.12 -28.74
N GLY A 610 5.41 -12.21 -28.53
CA GLY A 610 5.65 -11.08 -29.43
C GLY A 610 6.08 -11.49 -30.84
N ILE A 611 6.97 -12.49 -30.94
CA ILE A 611 7.44 -13.03 -32.22
C ILE A 611 6.29 -13.64 -33.05
N LEU A 612 5.43 -14.43 -32.40
CA LEU A 612 4.28 -15.05 -33.06
C LEU A 612 3.23 -14.02 -33.48
N HIS A 613 2.97 -13.01 -32.64
CA HIS A 613 2.10 -11.88 -33.01
C HIS A 613 2.63 -11.16 -34.25
N ALA A 614 3.91 -10.77 -34.27
CA ALA A 614 4.54 -10.13 -35.40
C ALA A 614 4.52 -11.01 -36.68
N GLY A 615 4.70 -12.32 -36.53
CA GLY A 615 4.61 -13.29 -37.62
C GLY A 615 3.23 -13.34 -38.28
N VAL A 616 2.16 -13.20 -37.50
CA VAL A 616 0.78 -13.11 -38.01
C VAL A 616 0.51 -11.74 -38.62
N HIS A 617 0.87 -10.65 -37.93
CA HIS A 617 0.63 -9.28 -38.36
C HIS A 617 1.28 -8.98 -39.72
N PHE A 618 2.52 -9.45 -39.90
CA PHE A 618 3.30 -9.29 -41.12
C PHE A 618 3.33 -10.57 -41.98
N LYS A 619 2.30 -11.43 -41.94
CA LYS A 619 2.24 -12.72 -42.65
C LYS A 619 2.51 -12.68 -44.16
N GLU A 620 2.32 -11.52 -44.80
CA GLU A 620 2.64 -11.29 -46.22
C GLU A 620 4.15 -11.17 -46.49
N ASN A 621 4.94 -10.83 -45.46
CA ASN A 621 6.41 -10.88 -45.50
C ASN A 621 6.86 -12.30 -45.14
N GLU A 622 7.26 -13.06 -46.15
CA GLU A 622 7.68 -14.45 -46.00
C GLU A 622 8.83 -14.63 -45.01
N SER A 623 9.83 -13.75 -44.99
CA SER A 623 10.96 -13.86 -44.06
C SER A 623 10.52 -13.72 -42.61
N ILE A 624 9.65 -12.74 -42.30
CA ILE A 624 9.13 -12.56 -40.93
C ILE A 624 8.29 -13.77 -40.53
N ARG A 625 7.38 -14.20 -41.40
CA ARG A 625 6.50 -15.34 -41.12
C ARG A 625 7.28 -16.63 -40.84
N GLU A 626 8.26 -16.96 -41.68
CA GLU A 626 9.05 -18.18 -41.51
C GLU A 626 10.00 -18.09 -40.30
N LEU A 627 10.72 -16.97 -40.10
CA LEU A 627 11.59 -16.81 -38.93
C LEU A 627 10.81 -16.86 -37.61
N SER A 628 9.64 -16.20 -37.54
CA SER A 628 8.80 -16.26 -36.35
C SER A 628 8.40 -17.69 -36.00
N LYS A 629 8.06 -18.49 -37.01
CA LYS A 629 7.74 -19.91 -36.84
C LYS A 629 8.96 -20.72 -36.42
N GLU A 630 10.10 -20.55 -37.09
CA GLU A 630 11.33 -21.31 -36.82
C GLU A 630 11.87 -21.05 -35.41
N LEU A 631 11.80 -19.81 -34.93
CA LEU A 631 12.22 -19.45 -33.57
C LEU A 631 11.33 -20.13 -32.51
N TYR A 632 10.01 -20.13 -32.70
CA TYR A 632 9.10 -20.84 -31.79
C TYR A 632 9.27 -22.37 -31.83
N GLU A 633 9.45 -22.94 -33.04
CA GLU A 633 9.68 -24.38 -33.24
C GLU A 633 11.01 -24.87 -32.65
N ARG A 634 11.96 -23.97 -32.39
CA ARG A 634 13.27 -24.29 -31.77
C ARG A 634 13.17 -24.58 -30.28
N VAL A 635 12.18 -24.01 -29.58
CA VAL A 635 12.11 -24.04 -28.11
C VAL A 635 11.77 -25.45 -27.61
N ASN A 636 12.69 -26.07 -26.88
CA ASN A 636 12.57 -27.44 -26.40
C ASN A 636 11.88 -27.51 -25.02
N TRP A 637 10.56 -27.32 -24.97
CA TRP A 637 9.80 -27.30 -23.71
C TRP A 637 9.95 -28.58 -22.88
N ARG A 638 10.09 -29.73 -23.54
CA ARG A 638 10.36 -31.01 -22.89
C ARG A 638 11.67 -31.03 -22.09
N TRP A 639 12.70 -30.32 -22.54
CA TRP A 639 13.95 -30.20 -21.80
C TRP A 639 13.75 -29.41 -20.50
N MET A 640 13.01 -28.30 -20.55
CA MET A 640 12.76 -27.45 -19.38
C MET A 640 11.85 -28.09 -18.32
N LEU A 641 11.03 -29.10 -18.68
CA LEU A 641 10.30 -29.92 -17.70
C LEU A 641 11.22 -30.73 -16.77
N ASN A 642 12.45 -31.03 -17.21
CA ASN A 642 13.42 -31.84 -16.46
C ASN A 642 12.89 -33.22 -16.00
N GLY A 643 11.95 -33.80 -16.75
CA GLY A 643 11.31 -35.07 -16.40
C GLY A 643 10.23 -34.98 -15.32
N THR A 644 9.83 -33.77 -14.92
CA THR A 644 8.68 -33.50 -14.04
C THR A 644 7.43 -33.15 -14.87
N ASP A 645 6.32 -32.82 -14.19
CA ASP A 645 5.08 -32.39 -14.85
C ASP A 645 5.00 -30.85 -14.99
N THR A 646 5.86 -30.11 -14.29
CA THR A 646 5.92 -28.64 -14.28
C THR A 646 7.21 -28.13 -14.93
N ILE A 647 7.19 -26.91 -15.47
CA ILE A 647 8.35 -26.32 -16.15
C ILE A 647 9.30 -25.69 -15.13
N ALA A 648 10.60 -25.98 -15.22
CA ALA A 648 11.62 -25.36 -14.38
C ALA A 648 11.72 -23.87 -14.70
N MET A 649 11.91 -23.03 -13.67
CA MET A 649 11.93 -21.58 -13.85
C MET A 649 13.13 -21.12 -14.68
N LYS A 650 14.30 -21.73 -14.45
CA LYS A 650 15.56 -21.24 -15.02
C LYS A 650 16.62 -22.32 -15.22
N TRP A 651 17.61 -21.98 -16.05
CA TRP A 651 18.86 -22.73 -16.21
C TRP A 651 20.07 -21.79 -16.18
N THR A 652 21.17 -22.21 -15.55
CA THR A 652 22.45 -21.50 -15.61
C THR A 652 23.58 -22.43 -16.09
N PRO A 653 24.61 -21.91 -16.79
CA PRO A 653 25.82 -22.67 -17.12
C PRO A 653 26.51 -23.26 -15.89
N GLU A 654 26.40 -22.56 -14.75
CA GLU A 654 27.07 -22.91 -13.51
C GLU A 654 26.39 -24.08 -12.79
N ASP A 655 25.06 -24.06 -12.70
CA ASP A 655 24.30 -24.97 -11.83
C ASP A 655 23.38 -25.95 -12.58
N GLY A 656 23.17 -25.73 -13.88
CA GLY A 656 22.22 -26.53 -14.66
C GLY A 656 20.77 -26.05 -14.47
N LEU A 657 19.81 -26.97 -14.60
CA LEU A 657 18.38 -26.66 -14.44
C LEU A 657 18.06 -26.44 -12.96
N SER A 658 17.32 -25.38 -12.66
CA SER A 658 16.89 -25.02 -11.31
C SER A 658 16.03 -26.12 -10.66
N PRO A 659 16.06 -26.27 -9.33
CA PRO A 659 15.08 -27.04 -8.59
C PRO A 659 13.72 -26.33 -8.43
N ASP A 660 13.61 -25.05 -8.81
CA ASP A 660 12.37 -24.27 -8.72
C ASP A 660 11.52 -24.44 -9.98
N TYR A 661 10.23 -24.73 -9.81
CA TYR A 661 9.28 -25.01 -10.90
C TYR A 661 8.04 -24.12 -10.80
N TRP A 662 7.43 -23.85 -11.94
CA TRP A 662 6.21 -23.05 -12.03
C TRP A 662 4.96 -23.81 -11.59
N TYR A 663 4.39 -23.38 -10.47
CA TYR A 663 3.05 -23.74 -9.99
C TYR A 663 2.20 -22.47 -9.93
N GLY A 664 0.96 -22.50 -10.42
CA GLY A 664 0.11 -21.31 -10.51
C GLY A 664 -0.61 -20.97 -9.18
N TYR A 665 -1.41 -19.92 -9.10
CA TYR A 665 -1.63 -18.92 -10.13
C TYR A 665 -0.52 -17.87 -10.16
N ASN A 666 -0.02 -17.57 -11.35
CA ASN A 666 1.03 -16.58 -11.61
C ASN A 666 1.09 -16.24 -13.12
N GLU A 667 2.05 -15.41 -13.52
CA GLU A 667 2.26 -14.95 -14.90
C GLU A 667 2.56 -16.05 -15.93
N ALA A 668 2.86 -17.28 -15.48
CA ALA A 668 3.31 -18.38 -16.32
C ALA A 668 2.21 -19.06 -17.15
N MET A 669 0.97 -18.58 -17.14
CA MET A 669 -0.12 -19.17 -17.93
C MET A 669 0.22 -19.21 -19.44
N ILE A 670 0.73 -18.12 -20.01
CA ILE A 670 1.16 -18.07 -21.41
C ILE A 670 2.35 -19.00 -21.71
N LEU A 671 3.25 -19.19 -20.74
CA LEU A 671 4.36 -20.13 -20.83
C LEU A 671 3.82 -21.57 -21.03
N TYR A 672 2.84 -21.99 -20.24
CA TYR A 672 2.24 -23.31 -20.39
C TYR A 672 1.45 -23.46 -21.69
N LEU A 673 0.68 -22.45 -22.12
CA LEU A 673 -0.02 -22.49 -23.42
C LEU A 673 0.96 -22.64 -24.59
N LEU A 674 2.07 -21.90 -24.59
CA LEU A 674 3.11 -22.02 -25.62
C LEU A 674 3.81 -23.38 -25.58
N ALA A 675 4.04 -23.94 -24.39
CA ALA A 675 4.68 -25.24 -24.22
C ALA A 675 3.78 -26.41 -24.65
N VAL A 676 2.48 -26.31 -24.37
CA VAL A 676 1.43 -27.26 -24.78
C VAL A 676 1.19 -27.20 -26.28
N GLY A 677 1.17 -25.99 -26.87
CA GLY A 677 0.93 -25.77 -28.29
C GLY A 677 2.10 -26.06 -29.22
N SER A 678 3.30 -26.33 -28.69
CA SER A 678 4.49 -26.47 -29.52
C SER A 678 4.37 -27.64 -30.51
N PRO A 679 4.60 -27.41 -31.81
CA PRO A 679 4.44 -28.47 -32.82
C PRO A 679 5.66 -29.42 -32.91
N THR A 680 6.80 -29.05 -32.32
CA THR A 680 8.08 -29.77 -32.46
C THR A 680 8.57 -30.39 -31.15
N HIS A 681 8.50 -29.63 -30.06
CA HIS A 681 9.02 -30.04 -28.75
C HIS A 681 8.03 -29.78 -27.60
N PRO A 682 6.75 -30.20 -27.73
CA PRO A 682 5.76 -29.96 -26.69
C PRO A 682 6.10 -30.69 -25.40
N VAL A 683 5.46 -30.25 -24.31
CA VAL A 683 5.36 -31.06 -23.09
C VAL A 683 4.79 -32.44 -23.44
N PRO A 684 5.32 -33.56 -22.88
CA PRO A 684 4.93 -34.91 -23.28
C PRO A 684 3.45 -35.25 -23.06
N ASP A 685 2.84 -34.67 -22.03
CA ASP A 685 1.44 -34.85 -21.67
C ASP A 685 0.84 -33.45 -21.41
N PRO A 686 0.25 -32.81 -22.43
CA PRO A 686 -0.25 -31.45 -22.36
C PRO A 686 -1.24 -31.20 -21.22
N LYS A 687 -2.25 -32.08 -21.10
CA LYS A 687 -3.28 -31.96 -20.07
C LYS A 687 -2.66 -32.13 -18.68
N ARG A 688 -1.79 -33.14 -18.50
CA ARG A 688 -1.14 -33.35 -17.20
C ARG A 688 -0.24 -32.20 -16.79
N SER A 689 0.50 -31.59 -17.72
CA SER A 689 1.33 -30.43 -17.41
C SER A 689 0.51 -29.19 -17.07
N TRP A 690 -0.59 -28.96 -17.78
CA TRP A 690 -1.54 -27.90 -17.44
C TRP A 690 -2.13 -28.13 -16.03
N ASP A 691 -2.59 -29.35 -15.76
CA ASP A 691 -3.18 -29.74 -14.48
C ASP A 691 -2.17 -29.64 -13.32
N ALA A 692 -0.89 -29.93 -13.59
CA ALA A 692 0.17 -29.77 -12.60
C ALA A 692 0.43 -28.30 -12.29
N TRP A 693 0.42 -27.41 -13.28
CA TRP A 693 0.52 -25.97 -13.05
C TRP A 693 -0.70 -25.44 -12.28
N ALA A 694 -1.91 -25.87 -12.64
CA ALA A 694 -3.16 -25.48 -11.96
C ALA A 694 -3.37 -26.18 -10.61
N SER A 695 -2.51 -27.14 -10.22
CA SER A 695 -2.73 -28.01 -9.06
C SER A 695 -2.77 -27.28 -7.71
N THR A 696 -2.19 -26.09 -7.64
CA THR A 696 -2.12 -25.22 -6.46
C THR A 696 -3.32 -24.28 -6.35
N TYR A 697 -4.28 -24.36 -7.26
CA TYR A 697 -5.50 -23.55 -7.18
C TYR A 697 -6.41 -24.10 -6.06
N GLY A 698 -6.54 -23.36 -4.97
CA GLY A 698 -7.24 -23.84 -3.77
C GLY A 698 -7.92 -22.72 -3.00
N LYS A 699 -9.23 -22.55 -3.25
CA LYS A 699 -10.31 -22.09 -2.35
C LYS A 699 -9.92 -21.13 -1.20
N GLY A 700 -9.56 -19.90 -1.53
CA GLY A 700 -9.51 -18.78 -0.57
C GLY A 700 -10.46 -17.71 -1.04
N CYS A 701 -11.76 -17.97 -0.89
CA CYS A 701 -12.74 -17.38 -1.77
C CYS A 701 -13.72 -16.48 -0.98
N GLY A 702 -13.59 -15.15 -1.19
CA GLY A 702 -14.29 -14.06 -0.49
C GLY A 702 -13.40 -13.32 0.51
N ARG A 703 -13.78 -12.10 0.94
CA ARG A 703 -13.13 -11.48 2.12
C ARG A 703 -13.47 -12.37 3.32
N MET A 704 -12.52 -13.24 3.67
CA MET A 704 -12.60 -14.04 4.87
C MET A 704 -12.67 -13.05 6.03
N ILE A 705 -13.80 -13.06 6.74
CA ILE A 705 -13.94 -12.24 7.93
C ILE A 705 -13.33 -12.98 9.10
N ASP A 706 -13.61 -14.29 9.16
CA ASP A 706 -13.06 -15.20 10.14
C ASP A 706 -13.29 -16.65 9.69
N ASP A 707 -12.22 -17.40 9.42
CA ASP A 707 -12.27 -18.85 9.15
C ASP A 707 -12.10 -19.69 10.42
N PHE A 708 -11.81 -19.06 11.55
CA PHE A 708 -11.60 -19.67 12.87
C PHE A 708 -10.40 -20.64 12.96
N GLU A 709 -9.56 -20.72 11.93
CA GLU A 709 -8.53 -21.75 11.74
C GLU A 709 -7.29 -21.56 12.63
N ASP A 710 -7.10 -20.36 13.17
CA ASP A 710 -6.05 -20.05 14.15
C ASP A 710 -6.49 -20.30 15.60
N ALA A 711 -7.73 -20.75 15.80
CA ALA A 711 -8.38 -20.89 17.10
C ALA A 711 -8.47 -19.58 17.91
N ASP A 712 -8.30 -18.42 17.27
CA ASP A 712 -8.54 -17.10 17.85
C ASP A 712 -10.01 -16.71 17.67
N LEU A 713 -10.59 -16.15 18.73
CA LEU A 713 -11.97 -15.62 18.75
C LEU A 713 -12.00 -14.21 19.37
N SER A 714 -10.85 -13.53 19.43
CA SER A 714 -10.65 -12.23 20.08
C SER A 714 -11.56 -11.13 19.53
N ASP A 715 -11.84 -11.17 18.22
CA ASP A 715 -12.75 -10.27 17.50
C ASP A 715 -14.25 -10.50 17.83
N TRP A 716 -14.59 -11.61 18.51
CA TRP A 716 -15.96 -11.97 18.85
C TRP A 716 -16.30 -11.71 20.31
N HIS A 717 -17.41 -11.02 20.53
CA HIS A 717 -17.81 -10.56 21.84
C HIS A 717 -19.18 -11.14 22.24
N PRO A 718 -19.23 -12.04 23.24
CA PRO A 718 -20.49 -12.54 23.77
C PRO A 718 -21.22 -11.48 24.59
N PHE A 719 -22.54 -11.45 24.49
CA PHE A 719 -23.40 -10.67 25.37
C PHE A 719 -24.56 -11.52 25.89
N THR A 720 -24.98 -11.23 27.12
CA THR A 720 -26.13 -11.90 27.74
C THR A 720 -26.87 -10.95 28.68
N ASN A 721 -28.10 -11.30 29.04
CA ASN A 721 -28.86 -10.65 30.11
C ASN A 721 -29.04 -11.60 31.32
N SER A 722 -29.84 -11.21 32.31
CA SER A 722 -30.00 -11.95 33.57
C SER A 722 -30.66 -13.33 33.44
N SER A 723 -31.21 -13.69 32.27
CA SER A 723 -32.01 -14.91 32.06
C SER A 723 -31.44 -15.81 30.96
N ALA A 724 -30.17 -15.62 30.59
CA ALA A 724 -29.45 -16.49 29.67
C ALA A 724 -27.96 -16.56 29.99
N SER A 725 -27.27 -17.56 29.44
CA SER A 725 -25.81 -17.61 29.38
C SER A 725 -25.37 -17.94 27.96
N ILE A 726 -24.21 -17.42 27.59
CA ILE A 726 -23.54 -17.74 26.32
C ILE A 726 -22.03 -17.70 26.53
N SER A 727 -21.31 -18.60 25.87
CA SER A 727 -19.86 -18.60 25.82
C SER A 727 -19.38 -19.09 24.45
N ILE A 728 -18.26 -18.55 24.01
CA ILE A 728 -17.59 -18.96 22.78
C ILE A 728 -16.27 -19.65 23.10
N SER A 729 -15.88 -20.62 22.29
CA SER A 729 -14.58 -21.30 22.38
C SER A 729 -14.22 -21.91 21.03
N PRO A 730 -12.93 -22.04 20.68
CA PRO A 730 -12.54 -22.77 19.49
C PRO A 730 -12.86 -24.26 19.65
N SER A 731 -13.22 -24.92 18.55
CA SER A 731 -13.52 -26.34 18.54
C SER A 731 -12.98 -27.01 17.29
N ASN A 732 -12.35 -28.17 17.46
CA ASN A 732 -11.89 -29.05 16.38
C ASN A 732 -13.02 -29.74 15.58
N ARG A 733 -14.24 -29.22 15.72
CA ARG A 733 -15.44 -29.72 15.07
C ARG A 733 -15.78 -28.76 13.96
N SER A 734 -14.91 -28.70 12.96
CA SER A 734 -14.99 -27.81 11.80
C SER A 734 -15.80 -28.42 10.66
N LYS A 735 -16.36 -27.57 9.80
CA LYS A 735 -16.91 -27.93 8.50
C LYS A 735 -15.82 -27.90 7.43
N ILE A 736 -14.96 -26.90 7.46
CA ILE A 736 -13.86 -26.66 6.52
C ILE A 736 -12.63 -26.25 7.34
N GLY A 737 -11.58 -27.07 7.30
CA GLY A 737 -10.38 -26.84 8.10
C GLY A 737 -10.35 -27.61 9.42
N ASP A 738 -9.57 -27.09 10.36
CA ASP A 738 -9.22 -27.68 11.64
C ASP A 738 -10.08 -27.14 12.79
N TYR A 739 -10.58 -25.90 12.72
CA TYR A 739 -11.28 -25.23 13.84
C TYR A 739 -12.60 -24.58 13.41
N SER A 740 -13.38 -24.17 14.41
CA SER A 740 -14.68 -23.50 14.26
C SER A 740 -15.02 -22.81 15.57
N MET A 741 -15.88 -21.81 15.54
CA MET A 741 -16.41 -21.20 16.76
C MET A 741 -17.53 -22.06 17.35
N LYS A 742 -17.28 -22.66 18.51
CA LYS A 742 -18.30 -23.30 19.33
C LYS A 742 -19.01 -22.27 20.18
N ILE A 743 -20.34 -22.22 20.10
CA ILE A 743 -21.21 -21.34 20.88
C ILE A 743 -22.07 -22.20 21.80
N ASP A 744 -21.73 -22.21 23.09
CA ASP A 744 -22.55 -22.83 24.14
C ASP A 744 -23.52 -21.78 24.69
N TYR A 745 -24.80 -22.14 24.83
CA TYR A 745 -25.83 -21.21 25.30
C TYR A 745 -26.94 -21.89 26.12
N HIS A 746 -27.60 -21.08 26.96
CA HIS A 746 -28.74 -21.47 27.81
C HIS A 746 -29.75 -20.32 27.88
N ILE A 747 -31.06 -20.60 27.77
CA ILE A 747 -32.11 -19.55 27.81
C ILE A 747 -33.25 -19.96 28.76
N GLU A 748 -33.50 -19.18 29.81
CA GLU A 748 -34.60 -19.46 30.74
C GLU A 748 -35.99 -19.24 30.10
N TYR A 749 -36.99 -20.01 30.55
CA TYR A 749 -38.33 -20.02 29.98
C TYR A 749 -39.02 -18.64 30.07
N ASN A 750 -39.61 -18.18 28.96
CA ASN A 750 -40.64 -17.12 28.90
C ASN A 750 -40.20 -15.65 29.07
N THR A 751 -38.99 -15.27 28.70
CA THR A 751 -38.53 -13.87 28.91
C THR A 751 -38.75 -12.93 27.73
N GLY A 752 -38.80 -13.41 26.48
CA GLY A 752 -39.03 -12.58 25.29
C GLY A 752 -37.91 -11.57 25.00
N GLY A 753 -37.52 -11.43 23.73
CA GLY A 753 -36.44 -10.50 23.31
C GLY A 753 -35.05 -11.14 23.21
N GLU A 754 -34.04 -10.35 22.85
CA GLU A 754 -32.63 -10.77 22.63
C GLU A 754 -31.96 -11.07 23.99
N GLN A 755 -31.90 -12.34 24.39
CA GLN A 755 -31.38 -12.74 25.70
C GLN A 755 -29.87 -12.94 25.70
N CYS A 756 -29.35 -13.57 24.65
CA CYS A 756 -27.92 -13.81 24.47
C CYS A 756 -27.55 -13.84 22.98
N GLY A 757 -26.29 -13.49 22.70
CA GLY A 757 -25.73 -13.51 21.36
C GLY A 757 -24.25 -13.19 21.36
N ILE A 758 -23.68 -13.09 20.18
CA ILE A 758 -22.29 -12.72 19.92
C ILE A 758 -22.25 -11.64 18.84
N TYR A 759 -21.27 -10.75 18.88
CA TYR A 759 -21.08 -9.74 17.85
C TYR A 759 -19.61 -9.50 17.53
N MET A 760 -19.36 -8.93 16.37
CA MET A 760 -18.05 -8.45 15.90
C MET A 760 -18.20 -7.02 15.39
N ASP A 761 -17.23 -6.15 15.72
CA ASP A 761 -17.14 -4.76 15.25
C ASP A 761 -16.06 -4.63 14.15
N LYS A 762 -16.33 -3.88 13.07
CA LYS A 762 -15.37 -3.52 12.00
C LYS A 762 -15.65 -2.10 11.48
N ASN A 763 -14.67 -1.44 10.86
CA ASN A 763 -14.75 -0.03 10.46
C ASN A 763 -15.79 0.25 9.35
N THR A 764 -15.98 -0.65 8.38
CA THR A 764 -17.06 -0.59 7.39
C THR A 764 -17.29 -1.96 6.77
N TRP A 765 -18.52 -2.27 6.38
CA TRP A 765 -18.91 -3.52 5.72
C TRP A 765 -19.38 -3.26 4.27
N ALA A 766 -18.85 -2.24 3.60
CA ALA A 766 -19.29 -1.79 2.27
C ALA A 766 -19.11 -2.83 1.15
N ASN A 767 -20.00 -2.80 0.14
CA ASN A 767 -19.92 -3.49 -1.17
C ASN A 767 -20.27 -5.01 -1.24
N TYR A 768 -20.86 -5.60 -0.21
CA TYR A 768 -21.32 -7.00 -0.25
C TYR A 768 -22.81 -7.13 -0.56
N GLY A 769 -23.22 -8.25 -1.16
CA GLY A 769 -24.62 -8.51 -1.51
C GLY A 769 -25.28 -9.63 -0.72
N ASN A 770 -24.50 -10.32 0.09
CA ASN A 770 -24.85 -11.53 0.81
C ASN A 770 -23.94 -11.71 2.03
N VAL A 771 -24.42 -12.48 2.99
CA VAL A 771 -23.66 -12.94 4.18
C VAL A 771 -23.55 -14.46 4.06
N SER A 772 -22.34 -15.01 4.09
CA SER A 772 -22.10 -16.47 4.04
C SER A 772 -21.46 -16.99 5.32
N LEU A 773 -22.02 -18.05 5.89
CA LEU A 773 -21.44 -18.78 7.03
C LEU A 773 -21.97 -20.22 7.10
N TRP A 774 -21.21 -21.13 7.68
CA TRP A 774 -21.70 -22.45 8.07
C TRP A 774 -22.20 -22.44 9.51
N VAL A 775 -23.33 -23.09 9.76
CA VAL A 775 -23.87 -23.27 11.12
C VAL A 775 -24.24 -24.73 11.37
N TYR A 776 -23.64 -25.32 12.39
CA TYR A 776 -24.03 -26.63 12.91
C TYR A 776 -25.20 -26.48 13.88
N GLY A 777 -26.34 -27.04 13.53
CA GLY A 777 -27.57 -26.90 14.31
C GLY A 777 -27.66 -27.87 15.49
N ASP A 778 -28.43 -27.49 16.51
CA ASP A 778 -28.68 -28.27 17.72
C ASP A 778 -30.09 -28.88 17.79
N ASN A 779 -30.94 -28.60 16.80
CA ASN A 779 -32.35 -28.98 16.74
C ASN A 779 -33.17 -28.56 17.97
N SER A 780 -32.78 -27.47 18.63
CA SER A 780 -33.47 -26.90 19.79
C SER A 780 -34.85 -26.33 19.48
N GLY A 781 -35.11 -25.98 18.21
CA GLY A 781 -36.31 -25.23 17.81
C GLY A 781 -36.26 -23.75 18.18
N ASN A 782 -35.14 -23.26 18.73
CA ASN A 782 -34.87 -21.83 18.90
C ASN A 782 -34.68 -21.15 17.54
N THR A 783 -34.73 -19.83 17.50
CA THR A 783 -34.50 -19.03 16.29
C THR A 783 -33.11 -18.43 16.32
N LEU A 784 -32.32 -18.72 15.28
CA LEU A 784 -31.09 -18.00 14.96
C LEU A 784 -31.47 -16.68 14.28
N ARG A 785 -31.07 -15.55 14.86
CA ARG A 785 -31.22 -14.22 14.27
C ARG A 785 -29.84 -13.66 13.94
N ILE A 786 -29.67 -13.19 12.72
CA ILE A 786 -28.46 -12.50 12.25
C ILE A 786 -28.82 -11.02 12.06
N LYS A 787 -27.98 -10.11 12.53
CA LYS A 787 -28.18 -8.66 12.47
C LYS A 787 -27.01 -7.95 11.79
N LEU A 788 -27.34 -6.96 10.97
CA LEU A 788 -26.42 -5.93 10.47
C LEU A 788 -26.79 -4.60 11.14
N GLU A 789 -25.80 -3.90 11.72
CA GLU A 789 -26.02 -2.71 12.55
C GLU A 789 -25.15 -1.54 12.08
N GLU A 790 -25.77 -0.38 11.82
CA GLU A 790 -25.07 0.84 11.35
C GLU A 790 -24.39 1.63 12.49
N SER A 791 -24.87 1.51 13.73
CA SER A 791 -24.23 2.05 14.95
C SER A 791 -25.02 1.60 16.19
N ARG A 792 -24.50 1.81 17.40
CA ARG A 792 -25.21 1.54 18.69
C ARG A 792 -26.56 2.26 18.84
N VAL A 793 -26.87 3.25 18.00
CA VAL A 793 -28.13 4.03 17.95
C VAL A 793 -28.70 4.14 16.53
N GLY A 794 -28.25 3.27 15.63
CA GLY A 794 -28.56 3.23 14.19
C GLY A 794 -29.72 2.31 13.84
N GLU A 795 -29.95 2.11 12.54
CA GLU A 795 -30.89 1.10 12.06
C GLU A 795 -30.29 -0.30 12.18
N HIS A 796 -31.12 -1.29 12.52
CA HIS A 796 -30.73 -2.70 12.55
C HIS A 796 -31.53 -3.47 11.49
N TRP A 797 -30.86 -4.40 10.82
CA TRP A 797 -31.43 -5.23 9.76
C TRP A 797 -31.32 -6.69 10.16
N ILE A 798 -32.42 -7.43 10.14
CA ILE A 798 -32.51 -8.78 10.72
C ILE A 798 -32.86 -9.85 9.68
N TYR A 799 -32.21 -11.01 9.81
CA TYR A 799 -32.57 -12.27 9.16
C TYR A 799 -32.79 -13.35 10.22
N GLU A 800 -33.80 -14.21 10.07
CA GLU A 800 -34.15 -15.22 11.08
C GLU A 800 -34.35 -16.59 10.46
N SER A 801 -33.84 -17.63 11.13
CA SER A 801 -34.04 -19.03 10.75
C SER A 801 -34.21 -19.94 11.99
N PRO A 802 -35.17 -20.87 12.02
CA PRO A 802 -35.35 -21.80 13.14
C PRO A 802 -34.24 -22.87 13.17
N LEU A 803 -33.59 -23.08 14.31
CA LEU A 803 -32.60 -24.13 14.62
C LEU A 803 -33.26 -25.51 14.79
N ASN A 804 -33.73 -26.10 13.69
CA ASN A 804 -34.44 -27.39 13.66
C ASN A 804 -33.72 -28.46 12.83
N TRP A 805 -32.39 -28.46 12.87
CA TRP A 805 -31.53 -29.43 12.19
C TRP A 805 -30.33 -29.83 13.09
N THR A 806 -29.68 -30.97 12.82
CA THR A 806 -28.58 -31.54 13.62
C THR A 806 -27.31 -31.82 12.80
N ASP A 807 -26.99 -30.94 11.85
CA ASP A 807 -25.81 -31.06 10.99
C ASP A 807 -25.32 -29.67 10.55
N TRP A 808 -24.24 -29.59 9.79
CA TRP A 808 -23.79 -28.36 9.13
C TRP A 808 -24.77 -27.92 8.05
N LYS A 809 -25.17 -26.65 8.11
CA LYS A 809 -25.98 -25.99 7.10
C LYS A 809 -25.31 -24.67 6.70
N GLN A 810 -25.11 -24.47 5.40
CA GLN A 810 -24.64 -23.20 4.86
C GLN A 810 -25.78 -22.19 4.86
N PHE A 811 -25.46 -20.97 5.27
CA PHE A 811 -26.30 -19.80 5.18
C PHE A 811 -25.70 -18.84 4.19
N ASP A 812 -26.23 -18.79 2.96
CA ASP A 812 -25.95 -17.72 2.00
C ASP A 812 -27.16 -16.78 1.99
N ILE A 813 -27.07 -15.67 2.72
CA ILE A 813 -28.21 -14.78 2.99
C ILE A 813 -28.05 -13.51 2.16
N PRO A 814 -28.83 -13.32 1.07
CA PRO A 814 -28.83 -12.06 0.33
C PRO A 814 -29.20 -10.88 1.24
N LEU A 815 -28.57 -9.72 1.05
CA LEU A 815 -28.91 -8.51 1.79
C LEU A 815 -30.39 -8.12 1.64
N SER A 816 -31.00 -8.44 0.48
CA SER A 816 -32.43 -8.27 0.24
C SER A 816 -33.34 -9.12 1.14
N SER A 817 -32.79 -10.15 1.79
CA SER A 817 -33.51 -11.01 2.74
C SER A 817 -33.53 -10.42 4.15
N PHE A 818 -32.65 -9.46 4.44
CA PHE A 818 -32.67 -8.75 5.71
C PHE A 818 -33.82 -7.74 5.72
N LYS A 819 -34.52 -7.69 6.86
CA LYS A 819 -35.62 -6.75 7.07
C LYS A 819 -35.22 -5.74 8.12
N VAL A 820 -35.51 -4.46 7.87
CA VAL A 820 -35.36 -3.43 8.90
C VAL A 820 -36.14 -3.83 10.15
N TRP A 821 -35.50 -3.76 11.30
CA TRP A 821 -36.15 -3.99 12.58
C TRP A 821 -37.05 -2.78 12.87
N GLU A 822 -38.37 -2.99 12.89
CA GLU A 822 -39.36 -1.91 12.88
C GLU A 822 -39.17 -0.87 14.00
N GLN A 823 -38.52 -1.24 15.10
CA GLN A 823 -38.26 -0.35 16.24
C GLN A 823 -37.13 0.67 16.01
N THR A 824 -36.30 0.51 14.97
CA THR A 824 -35.11 1.35 14.72
C THR A 824 -35.22 2.26 13.49
N ARG A 825 -36.37 2.30 12.81
CA ARG A 825 -36.53 2.91 11.46
C ARG A 825 -36.42 4.45 11.45
N LYS A 826 -35.35 4.98 10.85
CA LYS A 826 -35.09 6.39 10.49
C LYS A 826 -35.27 6.69 9.00
N ASP A 827 -34.73 5.86 8.09
CA ASP A 827 -34.87 5.99 6.62
C ASP A 827 -35.21 4.66 5.91
N GLY A 828 -34.92 3.50 6.52
CA GLY A 828 -35.25 2.17 6.01
C GLY A 828 -34.44 1.76 4.77
N ILE A 829 -33.26 2.33 4.55
CA ILE A 829 -32.33 1.96 3.47
C ILE A 829 -31.11 1.28 4.10
N LEU A 830 -30.81 0.04 3.69
CA LEU A 830 -29.61 -0.66 4.15
C LEU A 830 -28.39 -0.07 3.44
N ASP A 831 -27.66 0.80 4.12
CA ASP A 831 -26.44 1.40 3.61
C ASP A 831 -25.23 0.66 4.19
N MET A 832 -24.67 -0.27 3.42
CA MET A 832 -23.53 -1.10 3.84
C MET A 832 -22.28 -0.28 4.17
N THR A 833 -22.17 0.95 3.65
CA THR A 833 -21.05 1.85 4.00
C THR A 833 -21.11 2.32 5.46
N LYS A 834 -22.29 2.26 6.07
CA LYS A 834 -22.54 2.64 7.47
C LYS A 834 -22.59 1.46 8.42
N VAL A 835 -22.75 0.23 7.93
CA VAL A 835 -22.72 -0.97 8.77
C VAL A 835 -21.32 -1.11 9.35
N ASN A 836 -21.24 -1.29 10.67
CA ASN A 836 -19.99 -1.46 11.42
C ASN A 836 -20.04 -2.65 12.40
N ARG A 837 -21.17 -3.34 12.49
CA ARG A 837 -21.34 -4.48 13.40
C ARG A 837 -22.17 -5.59 12.80
N PHE A 838 -21.70 -6.81 13.00
CA PHE A 838 -22.39 -8.07 12.70
C PHE A 838 -22.73 -8.80 14.00
N THR A 839 -23.98 -9.22 14.17
CA THR A 839 -24.44 -9.85 15.42
C THR A 839 -25.23 -11.12 15.16
N VAL A 840 -24.92 -12.19 15.90
CA VAL A 840 -25.69 -13.45 15.93
C VAL A 840 -26.40 -13.57 17.27
N VAL A 841 -27.72 -13.71 17.26
CA VAL A 841 -28.58 -13.80 18.45
C VAL A 841 -29.33 -15.12 18.42
N ILE A 842 -29.45 -15.77 19.58
CA ILE A 842 -30.28 -16.97 19.73
C ILE A 842 -31.53 -16.60 20.52
N LEU A 843 -32.70 -16.82 19.92
CA LEU A 843 -34.01 -16.46 20.48
C LEU A 843 -34.84 -17.71 20.74
N GLY A 844 -35.39 -17.85 21.93
CA GLY A 844 -36.32 -18.94 22.17
C GLY A 844 -36.56 -19.19 23.65
N ALA A 845 -37.03 -20.40 23.96
CA ALA A 845 -37.35 -20.83 25.30
C ALA A 845 -36.87 -22.27 25.48
N ASN A 846 -35.55 -22.46 25.49
CA ASN A 846 -34.94 -23.76 25.73
C ASN A 846 -34.21 -23.78 27.08
N THR A 847 -34.75 -24.52 28.04
CA THR A 847 -34.21 -24.65 29.40
C THR A 847 -33.04 -25.64 29.51
N SER A 848 -32.51 -26.15 28.39
CA SER A 848 -31.37 -27.06 28.36
C SER A 848 -30.16 -26.40 27.71
N ASP A 849 -28.98 -26.61 28.30
CA ASP A 849 -27.71 -26.23 27.70
C ASP A 849 -27.62 -26.81 26.29
N SER A 850 -27.34 -25.94 25.32
CA SER A 850 -27.32 -26.26 23.90
C SER A 850 -26.06 -25.68 23.26
N THR A 851 -25.64 -26.26 22.14
CA THR A 851 -24.39 -25.88 21.47
C THR A 851 -24.61 -25.82 19.98
N ILE A 852 -24.30 -24.67 19.36
CA ILE A 852 -24.14 -24.56 17.91
C ILE A 852 -22.67 -24.31 17.57
N TYR A 853 -22.32 -24.52 16.31
CA TYR A 853 -20.99 -24.21 15.79
C TYR A 853 -21.16 -23.27 14.61
N VAL A 854 -20.30 -22.27 14.50
CA VAL A 854 -20.22 -21.34 13.37
C VAL A 854 -18.85 -21.50 12.75
N ASP A 855 -18.81 -21.52 11.42
CA ASP A 855 -17.57 -21.78 10.69
C ASP A 855 -17.55 -21.02 9.36
N ASP A 856 -16.36 -20.73 8.85
CA ASP A 856 -16.11 -20.14 7.52
C ASP A 856 -16.93 -18.84 7.27
N PHE A 857 -16.81 -17.87 8.18
CA PHE A 857 -17.55 -16.61 8.08
C PHE A 857 -16.89 -15.70 7.05
N LYS A 858 -17.61 -15.49 5.94
CA LYS A 858 -17.15 -14.64 4.85
C LYS A 858 -18.24 -13.68 4.41
N LEU A 859 -17.80 -12.52 3.93
CA LEU A 859 -18.65 -11.62 3.16
C LEU A 859 -18.46 -11.94 1.68
N PRO A 860 -19.35 -12.76 1.09
CA PRO A 860 -19.33 -12.98 -0.34
C PRO A 860 -19.61 -11.66 -1.07
N CYS A 861 -18.92 -11.46 -2.18
CA CYS A 861 -19.30 -10.45 -3.15
C CYS A 861 -20.58 -10.93 -3.87
N ASN A 862 -21.44 -9.99 -4.32
CA ASN A 862 -22.54 -10.32 -5.22
C ASN A 862 -21.98 -11.07 -6.46
N SER A 863 -22.54 -12.17 -6.94
CA SER A 863 -23.97 -12.55 -6.93
C SER A 863 -24.18 -14.06 -6.82
N SER A 864 -24.89 -14.47 -5.77
CA SER A 864 -25.79 -15.65 -5.71
C SER A 864 -25.47 -16.89 -6.57
N ASN A 865 -24.57 -17.74 -6.10
CA ASN A 865 -24.82 -19.16 -5.70
C ASN A 865 -23.53 -19.99 -5.75
N CYS A 866 -22.69 -19.72 -4.75
CA CYS A 866 -21.39 -20.29 -4.46
C CYS A 866 -21.44 -21.79 -4.10
N SER A 867 -21.71 -22.65 -5.08
CA SER A 867 -21.54 -24.09 -4.91
C SER A 867 -20.99 -24.75 -6.18
N ASN A 868 -19.74 -24.40 -6.56
CA ASN A 868 -18.67 -25.32 -6.98
C ASN A 868 -17.38 -24.63 -7.51
N GLY A 869 -16.82 -23.61 -6.82
CA GLY A 869 -15.39 -23.26 -6.98
C GLY A 869 -15.02 -21.85 -7.48
N GLU A 870 -15.80 -20.81 -7.22
CA GLU A 870 -15.43 -19.45 -7.62
C GLU A 870 -15.52 -18.44 -6.46
N ASP A 871 -14.38 -18.10 -5.89
CA ASP A 871 -13.91 -16.72 -5.83
C ASP A 871 -12.42 -16.76 -6.26
N PHE A 872 -11.94 -15.70 -6.90
CA PHE A 872 -10.77 -15.75 -7.79
C PHE A 872 -9.53 -16.46 -7.21
N ILE A 873 -8.80 -17.16 -8.08
CA ILE A 873 -7.55 -17.82 -7.78
C ILE A 873 -6.49 -16.76 -7.50
N TYR A 874 -6.11 -16.67 -6.23
CA TYR A 874 -5.11 -15.74 -5.76
C TYR A 874 -3.67 -16.16 -6.14
N CYS A 875 -2.81 -15.18 -6.41
CA CYS A 875 -1.38 -15.35 -6.69
C CYS A 875 -0.55 -15.05 -5.45
N TRP A 876 0.52 -15.81 -5.21
CA TRP A 876 1.31 -15.71 -3.97
C TRP A 876 1.90 -14.31 -3.68
N THR A 877 2.11 -13.45 -4.68
CA THR A 877 2.65 -12.10 -4.44
C THR A 877 1.56 -11.03 -4.29
N GLY A 878 0.31 -11.32 -4.66
CA GLY A 878 -0.77 -10.34 -4.75
C GLY A 878 -0.61 -9.30 -5.87
N SER A 879 0.39 -9.44 -6.74
CA SER A 879 0.76 -8.44 -7.75
C SER A 879 -0.11 -8.55 -9.00
N LEU A 880 -0.63 -7.42 -9.49
CA LEU A 880 -1.55 -7.42 -10.63
C LEU A 880 -0.95 -7.95 -11.95
N PHE A 881 0.35 -7.77 -12.20
CA PHE A 881 0.96 -8.23 -13.46
C PHE A 881 0.74 -9.73 -13.75
N THR A 882 0.64 -10.54 -12.71
CA THR A 882 0.37 -11.99 -12.79
C THR A 882 -0.99 -12.31 -13.42
N TYR A 883 -1.94 -11.38 -13.31
CA TYR A 883 -3.27 -11.46 -13.92
C TYR A 883 -3.36 -10.75 -15.27
N GLN A 884 -2.30 -10.08 -15.71
CA GLN A 884 -2.29 -9.20 -16.89
C GLN A 884 -1.45 -9.75 -18.04
N TYR A 885 -0.24 -10.27 -17.79
CA TYR A 885 0.73 -10.56 -18.86
C TYR A 885 0.21 -11.57 -19.89
N SER A 886 -0.48 -12.63 -19.44
CA SER A 886 -1.04 -13.59 -20.38
C SER A 886 -2.22 -13.02 -21.18
N HIS A 887 -2.99 -12.10 -20.58
CA HIS A 887 -4.06 -11.37 -21.26
C HIS A 887 -3.54 -10.31 -22.24
N CYS A 888 -2.25 -9.98 -22.24
CA CYS A 888 -1.70 -9.07 -23.25
C CYS A 888 -1.77 -9.65 -24.66
N TRP A 889 -1.71 -10.99 -24.80
CA TRP A 889 -1.73 -11.68 -26.10
C TRP A 889 -2.87 -12.67 -26.26
N VAL A 890 -3.20 -13.46 -25.24
CA VAL A 890 -4.20 -14.52 -25.36
C VAL A 890 -5.57 -13.97 -24.98
N ASP A 891 -6.55 -14.20 -25.84
CA ASP A 891 -7.94 -13.84 -25.55
C ASP A 891 -8.61 -14.95 -24.74
N PHE A 892 -8.85 -14.67 -23.46
CA PHE A 892 -9.56 -15.59 -22.56
C PHE A 892 -11.05 -15.28 -22.45
N ARG A 893 -11.58 -14.27 -23.15
CA ARG A 893 -13.01 -13.94 -23.11
C ARG A 893 -13.81 -15.13 -23.63
N ASN A 894 -14.88 -15.48 -22.93
CA ASN A 894 -15.77 -16.60 -23.28
C ASN A 894 -15.05 -17.97 -23.32
N ARG A 895 -13.93 -18.10 -22.60
CA ARG A 895 -13.15 -19.35 -22.47
C ARG A 895 -12.98 -19.69 -21.00
N HIS A 896 -13.16 -20.97 -20.68
CA HIS A 896 -12.89 -21.49 -19.34
C HIS A 896 -12.38 -22.92 -19.45
N ASP A 897 -11.68 -23.42 -18.44
CA ASP A 897 -11.31 -24.83 -18.36
C ASP A 897 -12.00 -25.51 -17.16
N ALA A 898 -11.41 -26.61 -16.66
CA ALA A 898 -11.90 -27.31 -15.47
C ALA A 898 -11.60 -26.57 -14.16
N TYR A 899 -10.81 -25.51 -14.19
CA TYR A 899 -10.27 -24.81 -13.04
C TYR A 899 -10.85 -23.41 -12.85
N ALA A 900 -10.93 -22.59 -13.92
CA ALA A 900 -11.44 -21.22 -13.82
C ALA A 900 -11.91 -20.61 -15.15
N ASP A 901 -12.80 -19.61 -15.04
CA ASP A 901 -12.93 -18.53 -16.02
C ASP A 901 -11.81 -17.51 -15.75
N TYR A 902 -10.71 -17.63 -16.49
CA TYR A 902 -9.52 -16.79 -16.30
C TYR A 902 -9.74 -15.30 -16.61
N TRP A 903 -10.72 -14.98 -17.45
CA TRP A 903 -11.11 -13.60 -17.72
C TRP A 903 -11.80 -12.99 -16.49
N GLN A 904 -12.80 -13.69 -15.96
CA GLN A 904 -13.51 -13.24 -14.77
C GLN A 904 -12.59 -13.24 -13.53
N ASN A 905 -11.67 -14.21 -13.44
CA ASN A 905 -10.64 -14.29 -12.40
C ASN A 905 -9.79 -13.03 -12.32
N SER A 906 -9.24 -12.60 -13.45
CA SER A 906 -8.41 -11.39 -13.53
C SER A 906 -9.22 -10.12 -13.23
N ILE A 907 -10.47 -10.01 -13.68
CA ILE A 907 -11.35 -8.88 -13.33
C ILE A 907 -11.56 -8.78 -11.82
N ASN A 908 -11.78 -9.92 -11.15
CA ASN A 908 -11.96 -9.97 -9.71
C ASN A 908 -10.67 -9.56 -8.98
N ALA A 909 -9.51 -10.06 -9.40
CA ALA A 909 -8.21 -9.66 -8.84
C ALA A 909 -7.97 -8.14 -8.94
N VAL A 910 -8.31 -7.52 -10.07
CA VAL A 910 -8.22 -6.06 -10.27
C VAL A 910 -9.10 -5.30 -9.28
N LYS A 911 -10.35 -5.75 -9.07
CA LYS A 911 -11.27 -5.13 -8.13
C LYS A 911 -10.79 -5.26 -6.68
N GLU A 912 -10.29 -6.42 -6.30
CA GLU A 912 -9.77 -6.66 -4.95
C GLU A 912 -8.51 -5.83 -4.66
N ASN A 913 -7.59 -5.73 -5.62
CA ASN A 913 -6.42 -4.86 -5.50
C ASN A 913 -6.81 -3.38 -5.28
N ARG A 914 -7.81 -2.90 -6.03
CA ARG A 914 -8.36 -1.56 -5.84
C ARG A 914 -9.03 -1.39 -4.47
N LEU A 915 -9.85 -2.34 -4.05
CA LEU A 915 -10.55 -2.30 -2.76
C LEU A 915 -9.54 -2.27 -1.61
N PHE A 916 -8.49 -3.08 -1.72
CA PHE A 916 -7.40 -3.08 -0.77
C PHE A 916 -6.78 -1.68 -0.62
N CYS A 917 -6.44 -0.99 -1.72
CA CYS A 917 -5.94 0.38 -1.65
C CYS A 917 -6.97 1.36 -1.03
N ILE A 918 -8.27 1.16 -1.25
CA ILE A 918 -9.30 2.01 -0.65
C ILE A 918 -9.35 1.81 0.87
N ASP A 919 -9.36 0.57 1.32
CA ASP A 919 -9.41 0.21 2.75
C ASP A 919 -8.18 0.76 3.50
N GLU A 920 -7.02 0.79 2.84
CA GLU A 920 -5.76 1.31 3.41
C GLU A 920 -5.51 2.80 3.14
N SER A 921 -6.48 3.53 2.57
CA SER A 921 -6.30 4.93 2.15
C SER A 921 -6.22 5.96 3.30
N ASP A 922 -6.58 5.54 4.51
CA ASP A 922 -6.37 6.27 5.76
C ASP A 922 -4.95 6.07 6.32
N VAL A 923 -4.25 5.01 5.87
CA VAL A 923 -2.89 4.65 6.31
C VAL A 923 -1.83 5.15 5.32
N TYR A 924 -2.10 5.05 4.01
CA TYR A 924 -1.20 5.48 2.95
C TYR A 924 -1.82 6.63 2.15
N ALA A 925 -1.17 7.79 2.18
CA ALA A 925 -1.58 8.98 1.44
C ALA A 925 -1.61 8.75 -0.07
N THR A 926 -0.75 7.85 -0.57
CA THR A 926 -0.72 7.45 -1.99
C THR A 926 -2.00 6.72 -2.41
N TYR A 927 -2.66 6.00 -1.51
CA TYR A 927 -3.77 5.13 -1.87
C TYR A 927 -5.12 5.86 -1.89
N GLY A 928 -6.03 5.38 -2.75
CA GLY A 928 -7.40 5.84 -2.80
C GLY A 928 -8.24 5.20 -3.91
N ASP A 929 -9.50 5.62 -3.99
CA ASP A 929 -10.49 5.10 -4.95
C ASP A 929 -10.08 5.26 -6.42
N LYS A 930 -9.22 6.22 -6.72
CA LYS A 930 -8.66 6.53 -8.04
C LYS A 930 -7.13 6.48 -8.08
N CYS A 931 -6.49 6.05 -7.00
CA CYS A 931 -5.04 5.90 -6.91
C CYS A 931 -4.71 4.53 -6.32
N TRP A 932 -4.64 3.54 -7.20
CA TRP A 932 -4.49 2.12 -6.90
C TRP A 932 -3.74 1.42 -8.04
N GLY A 933 -3.28 0.19 -7.78
CA GLY A 933 -2.53 -0.60 -8.75
C GLY A 933 -1.26 -1.18 -8.14
N LEU A 934 -1.40 -2.04 -7.11
CA LEU A 934 -0.25 -2.72 -6.51
C LEU A 934 0.22 -3.84 -7.43
N THR A 935 1.45 -3.71 -7.90
CA THR A 935 2.11 -4.68 -8.76
C THR A 935 3.62 -4.56 -8.60
N ALA A 936 4.38 -5.50 -9.14
CA ALA A 936 5.83 -5.42 -9.11
C ALA A 936 6.31 -4.17 -9.86
N CYS A 937 7.12 -3.35 -9.19
CA CYS A 937 7.68 -2.11 -9.74
C CYS A 937 8.88 -1.66 -8.89
N ASP A 938 9.56 -0.61 -9.34
CA ASP A 938 10.49 0.13 -8.51
C ASP A 938 9.78 0.81 -7.33
N GLY A 939 10.50 0.94 -6.23
CA GLY A 939 10.04 1.64 -5.04
C GLY A 939 11.17 2.37 -4.34
N PRO A 940 10.88 3.08 -3.24
CA PRO A 940 11.86 3.88 -2.49
C PRO A 940 13.09 3.08 -2.02
N CYS A 941 12.94 1.77 -1.84
CA CYS A 941 14.00 0.84 -1.44
C CYS A 941 14.56 -0.01 -2.60
N GLY A 942 14.21 0.30 -3.84
CA GLY A 942 14.48 -0.52 -5.02
C GLY A 942 13.29 -1.37 -5.46
N TYR A 943 13.53 -2.25 -6.43
CA TYR A 943 12.50 -3.06 -7.08
C TYR A 943 11.86 -4.09 -6.13
N THR A 944 10.52 -4.11 -6.07
CA THR A 944 9.77 -5.03 -5.22
C THR A 944 8.47 -5.51 -5.87
N GLY A 945 8.11 -6.77 -5.63
CA GLY A 945 6.82 -7.36 -6.01
C GLY A 945 5.67 -6.90 -5.12
N TYR A 946 5.19 -5.67 -5.27
CA TYR A 946 4.08 -5.17 -4.47
C TYR A 946 2.75 -5.86 -4.80
N GLY A 947 1.90 -6.06 -3.79
CA GLY A 947 0.61 -6.74 -3.98
C GLY A 947 -0.38 -6.55 -2.84
N SER A 948 -1.65 -6.84 -3.14
CA SER A 948 -2.76 -6.78 -2.18
C SER A 948 -2.95 -8.12 -1.46
N CYS A 949 -3.49 -8.10 -0.23
CA CYS A 949 -3.88 -9.29 0.54
C CYS A 949 -4.62 -10.35 -0.29
N PRO A 950 -4.53 -11.65 0.06
CA PRO A 950 -3.97 -12.23 1.30
C PRO A 950 -2.44 -12.42 1.42
N ALA A 951 -1.63 -12.13 0.41
CA ALA A 951 -0.17 -12.17 0.48
C ALA A 951 0.45 -10.82 0.10
N TYR A 952 1.40 -10.37 0.91
CA TYR A 952 1.48 -8.95 1.15
C TYR A 952 2.90 -8.47 1.40
N TYR A 953 3.42 -7.71 0.44
CA TYR A 953 4.38 -6.67 0.73
C TYR A 953 3.92 -5.39 0.04
N HIS A 954 3.76 -4.32 0.82
CA HIS A 954 3.61 -2.97 0.29
C HIS A 954 4.10 -1.92 1.27
N ASP A 955 4.36 -0.73 0.76
CA ASP A 955 4.89 0.41 1.52
C ASP A 955 4.24 1.73 1.10
N GLY A 956 3.05 1.71 0.49
CA GLY A 956 2.42 2.89 -0.10
C GLY A 956 2.77 3.16 -1.56
N THR A 957 3.70 2.41 -2.16
CA THR A 957 4.06 2.62 -3.57
C THR A 957 2.93 2.17 -4.51
N ILE A 958 2.62 2.99 -5.52
CA ILE A 958 1.68 2.69 -6.60
C ILE A 958 2.42 2.74 -7.94
N ALA A 959 2.19 1.73 -8.77
CA ALA A 959 2.63 1.70 -10.16
C ALA A 959 1.45 1.99 -11.10
N PRO A 960 1.54 3.00 -11.99
CA PRO A 960 0.49 3.26 -12.97
C PRO A 960 0.18 2.04 -13.86
N THR A 961 1.14 1.15 -14.11
CA THR A 961 0.92 -0.10 -14.86
C THR A 961 -0.08 -1.05 -14.19
N GLY A 962 -0.24 -1.03 -12.86
CA GLY A 962 -1.27 -1.82 -12.19
C GLY A 962 -2.68 -1.48 -12.70
N ALA A 963 -2.98 -0.19 -12.86
CA ALA A 963 -4.22 0.26 -13.50
C ALA A 963 -4.15 0.14 -15.04
N GLY A 964 -3.03 0.51 -15.65
CA GLY A 964 -2.83 0.55 -17.10
C GLY A 964 -2.92 -0.82 -17.78
N GLY A 965 -2.24 -1.82 -17.24
CA GLY A 965 -2.36 -3.22 -17.65
C GLY A 965 -3.73 -3.84 -17.36
N SER A 966 -4.61 -3.13 -16.63
CA SER A 966 -5.97 -3.58 -16.30
C SER A 966 -7.06 -2.92 -17.17
N VAL A 967 -6.70 -2.04 -18.12
CA VAL A 967 -7.69 -1.28 -18.91
C VAL A 967 -8.63 -2.18 -19.72
N ALA A 968 -8.13 -3.27 -20.31
CA ALA A 968 -8.98 -4.22 -21.03
C ALA A 968 -9.92 -5.01 -20.11
N LEU A 969 -9.47 -5.29 -18.87
CA LEU A 969 -10.19 -6.10 -17.89
C LEU A 969 -11.29 -5.30 -17.19
N ALA A 970 -10.96 -4.11 -16.70
CA ALA A 970 -11.87 -3.28 -15.88
C ALA A 970 -11.78 -1.78 -16.26
N PRO A 971 -12.19 -1.41 -17.49
CA PRO A 971 -12.01 -0.05 -18.02
C PRO A 971 -12.73 1.02 -17.19
N ASP A 972 -13.86 0.69 -16.57
CA ASP A 972 -14.68 1.58 -15.76
C ASP A 972 -14.00 2.04 -14.47
N ILE A 973 -13.00 1.30 -13.97
CA ILE A 973 -12.20 1.68 -12.79
C ILE A 973 -10.74 2.00 -13.13
N ALA A 974 -10.18 1.39 -14.18
CA ALA A 974 -8.80 1.59 -14.60
C ALA A 974 -8.58 2.95 -15.30
N ILE A 975 -9.44 3.31 -16.27
CA ILE A 975 -9.30 4.57 -17.02
C ILE A 975 -9.43 5.79 -16.08
N PRO A 976 -10.41 5.84 -15.15
CA PRO A 976 -10.48 6.93 -14.18
C PRO A 976 -9.25 7.02 -13.26
N ALA A 977 -8.64 5.88 -12.92
CA ALA A 977 -7.44 5.85 -12.07
C ALA A 977 -6.22 6.42 -12.79
N LEU A 978 -5.94 5.98 -14.02
CA LEU A 978 -4.88 6.57 -14.86
C LEU A 978 -5.11 8.06 -15.07
N ARG A 979 -6.34 8.46 -15.36
CA ARG A 979 -6.70 9.87 -15.55
C ARG A 979 -6.48 10.68 -14.28
N TYR A 980 -6.83 10.14 -13.12
CA TYR A 980 -6.57 10.80 -11.84
C TYR A 980 -5.07 10.93 -11.58
N MET A 981 -4.30 9.84 -11.73
CA MET A 981 -2.84 9.86 -11.55
C MET A 981 -2.17 10.87 -12.50
N TYR A 982 -2.59 10.92 -13.76
CA TYR A 982 -2.13 11.93 -14.72
C TYR A 982 -2.48 13.36 -14.28
N LYS A 983 -3.75 13.59 -13.89
CA LYS A 983 -4.23 14.93 -13.50
C LYS A 983 -3.60 15.43 -12.20
N ALA A 984 -3.43 14.56 -11.21
CA ALA A 984 -2.95 14.90 -9.87
C ALA A 984 -1.41 14.92 -9.81
N TYR A 985 -0.76 13.93 -10.43
CA TYR A 985 0.67 13.68 -10.24
C TYR A 985 1.47 13.70 -11.54
N GLY A 986 0.84 13.86 -12.71
CA GLY A 986 1.52 13.84 -14.00
C GLY A 986 2.70 14.81 -14.08
N GLY A 987 2.68 15.89 -13.29
CA GLY A 987 3.83 16.79 -13.11
C GLY A 987 5.15 16.11 -12.72
N ARG A 988 5.10 14.88 -12.19
CA ARG A 988 6.20 14.09 -11.65
C ARG A 988 6.28 12.69 -12.28
N ILE A 989 5.12 12.06 -12.48
CA ILE A 989 5.02 10.66 -12.93
C ILE A 989 4.73 10.52 -14.42
N TRP A 990 4.76 11.60 -15.20
CA TRP A 990 4.58 11.55 -16.65
C TRP A 990 5.78 12.18 -17.35
N GLY A 991 6.28 11.55 -18.41
CA GLY A 991 7.35 12.10 -19.23
C GLY A 991 7.38 11.56 -20.65
N LYS A 992 8.59 11.40 -21.21
CA LYS A 992 8.80 11.13 -22.64
C LYS A 992 8.15 9.84 -23.14
N TYR A 993 7.94 8.88 -22.25
CA TYR A 993 7.40 7.56 -22.56
C TYR A 993 6.06 7.29 -21.88
N GLY A 994 5.32 8.33 -21.49
CA GLY A 994 4.06 8.16 -20.79
C GLY A 994 4.25 8.19 -19.27
N PHE A 995 3.58 7.29 -18.56
CA PHE A 995 3.76 7.19 -17.11
C PHE A 995 5.15 6.66 -16.78
N LYS A 996 5.75 7.14 -15.69
CA LYS A 996 6.93 6.52 -15.11
C LYS A 996 6.52 5.33 -14.25
N ASP A 997 7.49 4.52 -13.86
CA ASP A 997 7.24 3.20 -13.28
C ASP A 997 6.38 3.23 -12.01
N ALA A 998 6.74 4.09 -11.04
CA ALA A 998 6.05 4.15 -9.77
C ALA A 998 6.20 5.49 -9.02
N PHE A 999 5.43 5.64 -7.94
CA PHE A 999 5.55 6.74 -6.99
C PHE A 999 5.01 6.37 -5.60
N ASN A 1000 5.45 7.11 -4.59
CA ASN A 1000 5.07 6.92 -3.20
C ASN A 1000 5.02 8.26 -2.46
N LEU A 1001 3.83 8.71 -2.09
CA LEU A 1001 3.60 9.96 -1.35
C LEU A 1001 4.00 9.87 0.13
N ASP A 1002 4.23 8.67 0.65
CA ASP A 1002 4.38 8.36 2.06
C ASP A 1002 5.85 8.22 2.52
N THR A 1003 6.82 8.41 1.62
CA THR A 1003 8.26 8.16 1.87
C THR A 1003 9.17 9.30 1.45
N ASN A 1004 10.29 9.51 2.17
CA ASN A 1004 11.61 9.36 1.53
C ASN A 1004 12.67 8.72 2.44
N LEU A 1005 13.46 7.82 1.83
CA LEU A 1005 14.84 7.53 2.19
C LEU A 1005 15.72 8.61 1.51
N TYR A 1006 16.55 9.30 2.28
CA TYR A 1006 17.54 10.34 1.91
C TYR A 1006 17.15 11.85 2.09
N LEU A 1007 17.84 12.41 3.09
CA LEU A 1007 18.46 13.74 3.24
C LEU A 1007 17.68 15.07 3.43
N ASP A 1008 16.37 15.22 3.21
CA ASP A 1008 15.75 16.57 3.41
C ASP A 1008 14.28 16.59 3.94
N GLY A 1009 13.87 15.61 4.75
CA GLY A 1009 12.51 15.54 5.32
C GLY A 1009 11.51 14.73 4.48
N TYR A 1010 10.23 14.63 4.91
CA TYR A 1010 9.20 13.87 4.19
C TYR A 1010 8.97 14.48 2.80
N GLN A 1011 9.52 13.86 1.76
CA GLN A 1011 9.34 14.29 0.39
C GLN A 1011 8.83 13.10 -0.41
N PRO A 1012 7.62 13.14 -0.99
CA PRO A 1012 7.14 12.09 -1.88
C PRO A 1012 8.24 11.56 -2.81
N TRP A 1013 8.39 10.25 -2.87
CA TRP A 1013 9.28 9.56 -3.79
C TRP A 1013 8.59 9.42 -5.14
N TRP A 1014 9.35 9.69 -6.20
CA TRP A 1014 8.89 9.58 -7.57
C TRP A 1014 9.97 8.83 -8.34
N ASP A 1015 9.57 7.86 -9.13
CA ASP A 1015 10.52 7.26 -10.05
C ASP A 1015 10.95 8.27 -11.13
N GLU A 1016 12.14 8.07 -11.67
CA GLU A 1016 12.66 8.74 -12.85
C GLU A 1016 12.80 7.77 -14.04
N ASP A 1017 12.68 6.47 -13.81
CA ASP A 1017 12.83 5.41 -14.79
C ASP A 1017 11.49 4.96 -15.41
N TYR A 1018 11.60 4.16 -16.46
CA TYR A 1018 10.52 3.44 -17.13
C TYR A 1018 10.99 2.00 -17.33
N ILE A 1019 10.16 1.03 -16.95
CA ILE A 1019 10.44 -0.39 -17.10
C ILE A 1019 9.65 -0.95 -18.29
N ALA A 1020 10.33 -1.68 -19.16
CA ALA A 1020 9.77 -2.10 -20.45
C ALA A 1020 8.57 -3.05 -20.33
N ILE A 1021 8.55 -3.95 -19.35
CA ILE A 1021 7.44 -4.90 -19.16
C ILE A 1021 6.18 -4.19 -18.63
N ASP A 1022 6.36 -3.12 -17.87
CA ASP A 1022 5.29 -2.30 -17.33
C ASP A 1022 4.69 -1.39 -18.40
N GLU A 1023 5.53 -0.73 -19.20
CA GLU A 1023 5.12 -0.03 -20.42
C GLU A 1023 4.43 -0.99 -21.42
N GLY A 1024 4.94 -2.22 -21.55
CA GLY A 1024 4.42 -3.22 -22.47
C GLY A 1024 3.01 -3.64 -22.15
N ALA A 1025 2.73 -3.90 -20.87
CA ALA A 1025 1.39 -4.23 -20.40
C ALA A 1025 0.40 -3.08 -20.63
N ILE A 1026 0.81 -1.82 -20.39
CA ILE A 1026 -0.02 -0.64 -20.61
C ILE A 1026 -0.48 -0.56 -22.07
N ILE A 1027 0.45 -0.55 -23.03
CA ILE A 1027 0.09 -0.33 -24.45
C ILE A 1027 -0.71 -1.50 -25.04
N LEU A 1028 -0.35 -2.75 -24.75
CA LEU A 1028 -1.08 -3.90 -25.30
C LEU A 1028 -2.51 -3.99 -24.73
N MET A 1029 -2.69 -3.72 -23.43
CA MET A 1029 -4.01 -3.83 -22.80
C MET A 1029 -4.93 -2.65 -23.15
N ILE A 1030 -4.39 -1.45 -23.39
CA ILE A 1030 -5.19 -0.36 -23.94
C ILE A 1030 -5.61 -0.70 -25.38
N GLU A 1031 -4.72 -1.22 -26.24
CA GLU A 1031 -5.08 -1.49 -27.63
C GLU A 1031 -6.11 -2.63 -27.72
N ASN A 1032 -5.97 -3.66 -26.86
CA ASN A 1032 -6.97 -4.71 -26.71
C ASN A 1032 -8.33 -4.19 -26.25
N HIS A 1033 -8.36 -3.19 -25.35
CA HIS A 1033 -9.60 -2.51 -24.98
C HIS A 1033 -10.23 -1.75 -26.15
N ARG A 1034 -9.41 -1.04 -26.95
CA ARG A 1034 -9.89 -0.13 -27.99
C ARG A 1034 -10.33 -0.85 -29.26
N SER A 1035 -9.55 -1.82 -29.72
CA SER A 1035 -9.78 -2.52 -30.98
C SER A 1035 -9.83 -4.05 -30.85
N GLY A 1036 -9.18 -4.62 -29.83
CA GLY A 1036 -9.00 -6.08 -29.72
C GLY A 1036 -7.97 -6.64 -30.70
N SER A 1037 -7.21 -5.81 -31.41
CA SER A 1037 -6.36 -6.24 -32.53
C SER A 1037 -5.26 -7.22 -32.13
N VAL A 1038 -4.61 -7.02 -30.98
CA VAL A 1038 -3.54 -7.95 -30.51
C VAL A 1038 -4.13 -9.33 -30.26
N TRP A 1039 -5.28 -9.42 -29.59
CA TRP A 1039 -6.02 -10.65 -29.41
C TRP A 1039 -6.44 -11.30 -30.72
N ASP A 1040 -7.10 -10.55 -31.62
CA ASP A 1040 -7.61 -11.05 -32.89
C ASP A 1040 -6.49 -11.61 -33.79
N GLU A 1041 -5.31 -11.00 -33.74
CA GLU A 1041 -4.14 -11.44 -34.49
C GLU A 1041 -3.43 -12.60 -33.81
N PHE A 1042 -3.15 -12.52 -32.51
CA PHE A 1042 -2.46 -13.58 -31.78
C PHE A 1042 -3.27 -14.89 -31.80
N MET A 1043 -4.59 -14.81 -31.69
CA MET A 1043 -5.49 -15.97 -31.74
C MET A 1043 -5.63 -16.58 -33.14
N GLN A 1044 -5.05 -16.01 -34.21
CA GLN A 1044 -4.92 -16.70 -35.51
C GLN A 1044 -3.86 -17.81 -35.47
N ASN A 1045 -3.01 -17.88 -34.43
CA ASN A 1045 -2.04 -18.95 -34.27
C ASN A 1045 -2.71 -20.29 -33.94
N GLU A 1046 -2.74 -21.21 -34.91
CA GLU A 1046 -3.33 -22.55 -34.76
C GLU A 1046 -2.72 -23.39 -33.63
N ASN A 1047 -1.47 -23.12 -33.27
CA ASN A 1047 -0.79 -23.79 -32.15
C ASN A 1047 -1.39 -23.39 -30.79
N ILE A 1048 -1.78 -22.12 -30.63
CA ILE A 1048 -2.40 -21.63 -29.39
C ILE A 1048 -3.82 -22.19 -29.24
N LYS A 1049 -4.61 -22.22 -30.31
CA LYS A 1049 -5.95 -22.84 -30.29
C LYS A 1049 -5.87 -24.30 -29.84
N LYS A 1050 -5.00 -25.08 -30.49
CA LYS A 1050 -4.76 -26.48 -30.10
C LYS A 1050 -4.24 -26.61 -28.68
N ALA A 1051 -3.45 -25.64 -28.20
CA ALA A 1051 -2.96 -25.65 -26.84
C ALA A 1051 -4.11 -25.50 -25.85
N MET A 1052 -5.01 -24.54 -26.08
CA MET A 1052 -6.19 -24.32 -25.26
C MET A 1052 -7.08 -25.58 -25.25
N ASP A 1053 -7.33 -26.19 -26.42
CA ASP A 1053 -8.08 -27.45 -26.52
C ASP A 1053 -7.40 -28.57 -25.70
N ALA A 1054 -6.07 -28.70 -25.81
CA ALA A 1054 -5.30 -29.75 -25.12
C ALA A 1054 -5.18 -29.52 -23.60
N ALA A 1055 -5.22 -28.26 -23.15
CA ALA A 1055 -5.31 -27.87 -21.75
C ALA A 1055 -6.73 -28.10 -21.18
N GLY A 1056 -7.74 -28.22 -22.04
CA GLY A 1056 -9.12 -28.49 -21.67
C GLY A 1056 -10.00 -27.24 -21.58
N PHE A 1057 -9.64 -26.17 -22.28
CA PHE A 1057 -10.51 -25.00 -22.42
C PHE A 1057 -11.72 -25.32 -23.29
N MET A 1058 -12.85 -24.72 -22.95
CA MET A 1058 -14.14 -24.82 -23.62
C MET A 1058 -14.68 -23.43 -23.94
N GLU A 1059 -15.54 -23.34 -24.95
CA GLU A 1059 -16.26 -22.12 -25.29
C GLU A 1059 -17.57 -22.00 -24.50
N ARG A 1060 -17.89 -20.81 -24.01
CA ARG A 1060 -19.21 -20.56 -23.39
C ARG A 1060 -20.33 -20.82 -24.42
N GLY A 1061 -21.34 -21.61 -24.05
CA GLY A 1061 -22.45 -22.02 -24.91
C GLY A 1061 -22.31 -23.39 -25.59
N ASP A 1062 -21.12 -24.01 -25.57
CA ASP A 1062 -20.89 -25.39 -26.04
C ASP A 1062 -21.01 -26.35 -24.84
N VAL A 1063 -22.24 -26.80 -24.57
CA VAL A 1063 -22.55 -27.53 -23.32
C VAL A 1063 -22.29 -29.02 -23.40
N ASN A 1064 -22.08 -29.53 -24.62
CA ASN A 1064 -21.89 -30.93 -24.93
C ASN A 1064 -20.42 -31.26 -25.33
N SER A 1065 -19.57 -30.23 -25.42
CA SER A 1065 -18.15 -30.31 -25.77
C SER A 1065 -17.88 -30.86 -27.17
N ASP A 1066 -18.74 -30.53 -28.14
CA ASP A 1066 -18.57 -30.91 -29.54
C ASP A 1066 -18.02 -29.79 -30.43
N HIS A 1067 -17.77 -28.61 -29.84
CA HIS A 1067 -17.26 -27.40 -30.50
C HIS A 1067 -18.18 -26.86 -31.61
N ALA A 1068 -19.46 -27.19 -31.56
CA ALA A 1068 -20.51 -26.53 -32.32
C ALA A 1068 -21.42 -25.73 -31.37
N HIS A 1069 -21.96 -24.61 -31.85
CA HIS A 1069 -23.07 -23.92 -31.16
C HIS A 1069 -24.35 -24.22 -31.92
N ASP A 1070 -24.99 -25.32 -31.59
CA ASP A 1070 -26.13 -25.79 -32.34
C ASP A 1070 -27.33 -26.21 -31.47
N LYS A 1071 -28.28 -26.85 -32.14
CA LYS A 1071 -29.57 -27.24 -31.55
C LYS A 1071 -29.40 -28.39 -30.56
N ASP A 1072 -28.32 -29.15 -30.64
CA ASP A 1072 -28.00 -30.22 -29.71
C ASP A 1072 -27.52 -29.65 -28.37
N ASP A 1073 -26.83 -28.49 -28.36
CA ASP A 1073 -26.54 -27.73 -27.13
C ASP A 1073 -27.80 -27.24 -26.45
N ILE A 1074 -28.71 -26.63 -27.22
CA ILE A 1074 -30.01 -26.18 -26.70
C ILE A 1074 -30.78 -27.35 -26.11
N LEU A 1075 -30.77 -28.50 -26.80
CA LEU A 1075 -31.49 -29.68 -26.35
C LEU A 1075 -30.90 -30.23 -25.06
N ALA A 1076 -29.57 -30.27 -24.95
CA ALA A 1076 -28.85 -30.68 -23.75
C ALA A 1076 -29.20 -29.76 -22.57
N LEU A 1077 -29.18 -28.44 -22.79
CA LEU A 1077 -29.49 -27.40 -21.80
C LEU A 1077 -30.96 -27.48 -21.33
N ILE A 1078 -31.92 -27.59 -22.25
CA ILE A 1078 -33.36 -27.75 -21.92
C ILE A 1078 -33.63 -29.04 -21.15
N ASN A 1079 -33.01 -30.15 -21.56
CA ASN A 1079 -33.18 -31.43 -20.88
C ASN A 1079 -32.52 -31.43 -19.50
N HIS A 1080 -31.39 -30.74 -19.35
CA HIS A 1080 -30.73 -30.51 -18.07
C HIS A 1080 -31.64 -29.72 -17.11
N VAL A 1081 -32.19 -28.58 -17.52
CA VAL A 1081 -33.13 -27.77 -16.71
C VAL A 1081 -34.36 -28.59 -16.27
N GLY A 1082 -34.84 -29.50 -17.11
CA GLY A 1082 -35.97 -30.37 -16.79
C GLY A 1082 -35.67 -31.52 -15.81
N ASN A 1083 -34.45 -32.07 -15.85
CA ASN A 1083 -34.00 -33.15 -14.97
C ASN A 1083 -32.46 -33.23 -14.89
N PRO A 1084 -31.82 -32.38 -14.05
CA PRO A 1084 -30.36 -32.23 -14.02
C PRO A 1084 -29.63 -33.55 -13.69
N ALA A 1085 -30.26 -34.41 -12.89
CA ALA A 1085 -29.70 -35.69 -12.45
C ALA A 1085 -29.55 -36.73 -13.57
N VAL A 1086 -30.21 -36.55 -14.72
CA VAL A 1086 -30.23 -37.53 -15.82
C VAL A 1086 -29.49 -37.01 -17.06
N HIS A 1087 -29.34 -35.70 -17.20
CA HIS A 1087 -28.74 -35.06 -18.37
C HIS A 1087 -27.59 -34.15 -17.94
N PRO A 1088 -26.41 -34.72 -17.63
CA PRO A 1088 -25.25 -33.92 -17.25
C PRO A 1088 -24.76 -33.10 -18.45
N ILE A 1089 -24.40 -31.85 -18.18
CA ILE A 1089 -23.75 -30.92 -19.11
C ILE A 1089 -22.56 -30.28 -18.39
N HIS A 1090 -21.71 -29.57 -19.13
CA HIS A 1090 -20.80 -28.62 -18.49
C HIS A 1090 -21.60 -27.41 -18.00
N GLU A 1091 -21.90 -27.37 -16.70
CA GLU A 1091 -22.79 -26.35 -16.10
C GLU A 1091 -22.32 -24.91 -16.41
N TRP A 1092 -21.01 -24.65 -16.43
CA TRP A 1092 -20.48 -23.32 -16.78
C TRP A 1092 -20.62 -22.94 -18.26
N ALA A 1093 -20.50 -23.93 -19.16
CA ALA A 1093 -20.76 -23.70 -20.57
C ALA A 1093 -22.27 -23.48 -20.82
N GLY A 1094 -23.13 -24.02 -19.95
CA GLY A 1094 -24.59 -23.87 -20.01
C GLY A 1094 -25.14 -22.60 -19.40
N ASP A 1095 -24.35 -21.88 -18.59
CA ASP A 1095 -24.69 -20.55 -18.07
C ASP A 1095 -24.24 -19.48 -19.07
N VAL A 1096 -25.00 -19.37 -20.16
CA VAL A 1096 -24.64 -18.54 -21.30
C VAL A 1096 -24.82 -17.05 -20.99
N ASN A 1097 -25.72 -16.71 -20.05
CA ASN A 1097 -25.97 -15.33 -19.64
C ASN A 1097 -25.13 -14.87 -18.45
N CYS A 1098 -24.38 -15.79 -17.82
CA CYS A 1098 -23.49 -15.56 -16.68
C CYS A 1098 -24.24 -15.07 -15.42
N ASP A 1099 -25.46 -15.58 -15.21
CA ASP A 1099 -26.29 -15.27 -14.04
C ASP A 1099 -26.06 -16.21 -12.85
N GLY A 1100 -25.18 -17.21 -13.01
CA GLY A 1100 -24.83 -18.19 -12.00
C GLY A 1100 -25.78 -19.39 -11.94
N SER A 1101 -26.65 -19.58 -12.94
CA SER A 1101 -27.56 -20.71 -12.97
C SER A 1101 -27.93 -21.15 -14.38
N VAL A 1102 -27.69 -22.42 -14.72
CA VAL A 1102 -28.20 -22.99 -15.97
C VAL A 1102 -29.72 -23.13 -15.90
N ASN A 1103 -30.42 -22.19 -16.52
CA ASN A 1103 -31.86 -22.11 -16.47
C ASN A 1103 -32.48 -21.89 -17.86
N MET A 1104 -33.81 -21.73 -17.91
CA MET A 1104 -34.50 -21.56 -19.18
C MET A 1104 -34.10 -20.25 -19.91
N GLY A 1105 -33.62 -19.25 -19.16
CA GLY A 1105 -33.06 -18.00 -19.65
C GLY A 1105 -31.81 -18.22 -20.51
N ASP A 1106 -30.92 -19.13 -20.13
CA ASP A 1106 -29.74 -19.52 -20.93
C ASP A 1106 -30.14 -20.26 -22.19
N GLY A 1107 -31.11 -21.17 -22.05
CA GLY A 1107 -31.70 -21.85 -23.20
C GLY A 1107 -32.32 -20.86 -24.18
N ILE A 1108 -32.97 -19.79 -23.70
CA ILE A 1108 -33.54 -18.72 -24.54
C ILE A 1108 -32.44 -17.87 -25.17
N LEU A 1109 -31.39 -17.51 -24.42
CA LEU A 1109 -30.25 -16.76 -24.94
C LEU A 1109 -29.59 -17.57 -26.08
N LEU A 1110 -29.19 -18.80 -25.80
CA LEU A 1110 -28.59 -19.71 -26.77
C LEU A 1110 -29.50 -19.93 -28.00
N LEU A 1111 -30.81 -20.12 -27.80
CA LEU A 1111 -31.80 -20.23 -28.89
C LEU A 1111 -31.87 -18.97 -29.78
N ASN A 1112 -31.67 -17.78 -29.23
CA ASN A 1112 -31.64 -16.54 -29.99
C ASN A 1112 -30.37 -16.36 -30.83
N HIS A 1113 -29.35 -17.20 -30.61
CA HIS A 1113 -28.02 -17.07 -31.18
C HIS A 1113 -27.54 -18.28 -31.99
N VAL A 1114 -28.21 -19.44 -31.91
CA VAL A 1114 -27.87 -20.61 -32.75
C VAL A 1114 -27.92 -20.25 -34.23
N GLY A 1115 -26.75 -20.34 -34.88
CA GLY A 1115 -26.54 -20.00 -36.30
C GLY A 1115 -25.94 -18.62 -36.57
N ASP A 1116 -25.53 -17.86 -35.55
CA ASP A 1116 -24.85 -16.56 -35.67
C ASP A 1116 -23.52 -16.56 -34.88
N PRO A 1117 -22.36 -16.77 -35.54
CA PRO A 1117 -21.06 -16.95 -34.89
C PRO A 1117 -20.52 -15.74 -34.09
N ASP A 1118 -21.06 -14.53 -34.26
CA ASP A 1118 -20.39 -13.29 -33.81
C ASP A 1118 -20.84 -12.75 -32.43
N ARG A 1119 -21.51 -13.53 -31.56
CA ARG A 1119 -22.57 -12.92 -30.69
C ARG A 1119 -22.46 -12.89 -29.16
N TYR A 1120 -21.37 -13.26 -28.49
CA TYR A 1120 -21.25 -13.10 -27.02
C TYR A 1120 -20.23 -12.07 -26.51
N GLY A 1121 -19.94 -11.03 -27.30
CA GLY A 1121 -19.44 -9.76 -26.78
C GLY A 1121 -20.59 -8.88 -26.26
N LEU A 1122 -21.01 -9.03 -25.00
CA LEU A 1122 -22.19 -8.31 -24.47
C LEU A 1122 -21.86 -6.91 -23.94
N GLY A 1123 -21.53 -6.01 -24.89
CA GLY A 1123 -21.72 -4.58 -24.72
C GLY A 1123 -23.22 -4.23 -24.83
N LEU A 1124 -23.81 -3.72 -23.75
CA LEU A 1124 -25.17 -3.21 -23.71
C LEU A 1124 -25.36 -2.05 -24.72
N ARG A 1125 -25.86 -2.34 -25.92
CA ARG A 1125 -26.56 -1.35 -26.75
C ARG A 1125 -27.95 -1.83 -27.09
N SER A 1126 -28.86 -1.49 -26.18
CA SER A 1126 -30.27 -1.17 -26.41
C SER A 1126 -30.79 -1.33 -27.85
N LYS A 1127 -31.61 -2.37 -28.07
CA LYS A 1127 -32.92 -2.29 -28.77
C LYS A 1127 -33.63 -3.66 -28.78
N CYS A 1128 -34.74 -3.70 -28.03
CA CYS A 1128 -35.97 -4.50 -28.22
C CYS A 1128 -35.87 -5.89 -28.90
N ILE A 1129 -36.47 -6.90 -28.26
CA ILE A 1129 -37.63 -7.62 -28.81
C ILE A 1129 -38.46 -8.21 -27.66
N CYS A 1130 -39.73 -7.83 -27.64
CA CYS A 1130 -40.78 -8.47 -26.88
C CYS A 1130 -41.10 -9.86 -27.47
N TRP A 1131 -41.43 -10.81 -26.59
CA TRP A 1131 -42.10 -12.11 -26.77
C TRP A 1131 -41.24 -13.30 -26.30
N VAL A 1132 -41.32 -13.60 -24.99
CA VAL A 1132 -41.81 -14.89 -24.43
C VAL A 1132 -42.53 -14.54 -23.12
#